data_AF-A0A955HUF8-F1
#
_entry.id   AF-A0A955HUF8-F1
#
_cell.length_a   1.000
_cell.length_b   1.000
_cell.length_c   1.000
_cell.angle_alpha   90.00
_cell.angle_beta   90.00
_cell.angle_gamma   90.00
#
_symmetry.space_group_name_H-M   'P 1'
#
loop_
_entity.id
_entity.type
_entity.pdbx_description
1 polymer ?
#
loop_
_entity_poly.entity_id
_entity_poly.type
_entity_poly.pdbx_seq_one_letter_code
_entity_poly.pdbx_strand_id
1 'polypeptide(L)'
;MALPWLKSESNDNAPVQGTLCVLLGEQTVSTALTYLTPTETRVGTISLQRKFNTEEEFIASLDECLRDLGDESEAYNEAVFCLSEHWADAHDVLPEKVTWIERALQELSLQALGYIGLVDAFISMLLKEPTKRTQLVFFVFPHTITLNVVVNQHVVTTASAGRSAEIEADCTELLARIRSRLSEADLTTLAVTLASPDLSDAQLDILQQNLLEYSWQTALPVQSVPQVSTVKREELYRHLFHHTAEVLRSKRLGAHWQADPVAAASESVFGQEVAESFAQSAPVGQESNLVAPGKHEPVTETESDPNPATQTTTAPSRRKKRGGIGRLFRGGAGSAKRKYILIGLILGILTLVVVFVAYLLLFSVVEIALQPKHQTITKDISVVLEPGSLQITDNYSLPIDSVSKEVTVTASKVTTGKKTIGEKATGKVKIINKTDQQKTFESGTTLTSGTGVVFELNDSVTVPAASTSATATGEVKEYGSQEAAVTASQIGDTGNIGSNQDLKVASYADSSYVAQSLESFTGGSSEDVAVVADKDIATLRADLKKQAAEEGQKALEEGKAEGSRVAPPHEVTIVNEELSAKAGEEAEDLTIKLTAKATAFAYNSQDTRALAQAVLEQAIPEGTQLAQSEPQVLTQFAEASTSAQTQLELNVSAQVVSQIDVAAVTEQLRGRPVLSVSQSAVDLPGVQSTVIRWLPAVASWFNPNIPDKTGRIRIYVSEE
;
A
#
# COMPACT_ATOMS: atom_id res chain seq x y z
N MET A 1 -52.41 -33.96 -21.28
CA MET A 1 -53.08 -32.93 -20.45
C MET A 1 -52.04 -31.85 -20.19
N ALA A 2 -52.39 -30.56 -20.32
CA ALA A 2 -51.41 -29.47 -20.43
C ALA A 2 -51.82 -28.26 -19.55
N LEU A 3 -51.03 -27.19 -19.63
CA LEU A 3 -51.18 -25.86 -18.98
C LEU A 3 -50.66 -25.77 -17.53
N PRO A 4 -50.29 -24.56 -17.04
CA PRO A 4 -49.47 -23.55 -17.75
C PRO A 4 -48.47 -22.79 -16.84
N TRP A 5 -47.25 -22.49 -17.33
CA TRP A 5 -46.48 -21.28 -16.93
C TRP A 5 -45.25 -20.92 -17.80
N LEU A 6 -44.96 -21.61 -18.91
CA LEU A 6 -44.02 -21.07 -19.91
C LEU A 6 -44.63 -19.87 -20.66
N LYS A 7 -44.39 -18.66 -20.15
CA LYS A 7 -43.94 -17.46 -20.88
C LYS A 7 -43.96 -16.22 -19.99
N SER A 8 -42.78 -15.87 -19.47
CA SER A 8 -42.35 -14.49 -19.35
C SER A 8 -40.94 -14.44 -19.94
N GLU A 9 -40.85 -14.19 -21.24
CA GLU A 9 -39.58 -13.85 -21.89
C GLU A 9 -39.20 -12.44 -21.42
N SER A 10 -38.45 -12.35 -20.32
CA SER A 10 -37.59 -11.19 -20.06
C SER A 10 -36.61 -11.09 -21.23
N ASN A 11 -36.49 -9.89 -21.80
CA ASN A 11 -35.70 -9.69 -23.01
C ASN A 11 -34.23 -9.46 -22.63
N ASP A 12 -33.58 -10.50 -22.12
CA ASP A 12 -32.23 -10.45 -21.51
C ASP A 12 -31.09 -10.27 -22.54
N ASN A 13 -31.41 -9.75 -23.73
CA ASN A 13 -30.47 -9.39 -24.82
C ASN A 13 -29.73 -8.06 -24.56
N ALA A 14 -29.39 -7.77 -23.31
CA ALA A 14 -28.34 -6.81 -22.98
C ALA A 14 -26.98 -7.54 -23.02
N PRO A 15 -25.90 -6.92 -23.52
CA PRO A 15 -24.59 -7.57 -23.48
C PRO A 15 -24.16 -7.79 -22.03
N VAL A 16 -23.89 -9.05 -21.67
CA VAL A 16 -23.27 -9.37 -20.39
C VAL A 16 -21.84 -8.87 -20.45
N GLN A 17 -21.53 -7.78 -19.75
CA GLN A 17 -20.14 -7.36 -19.58
C GLN A 17 -19.49 -8.27 -18.54
N GLY A 18 -18.48 -9.01 -18.96
CA GLY A 18 -17.48 -9.53 -18.04
C GLY A 18 -16.61 -8.40 -17.52
N THR A 19 -16.17 -8.51 -16.28
CA THR A 19 -15.19 -7.60 -15.67
C THR A 19 -14.30 -8.41 -14.74
N LEU A 20 -13.00 -8.18 -14.82
CA LEU A 20 -12.01 -8.80 -13.95
C LEU A 20 -12.04 -8.10 -12.60
N CYS A 21 -12.23 -8.84 -11.52
CA CYS A 21 -12.01 -8.31 -10.17
C CYS A 21 -10.69 -8.87 -9.62
N VAL A 22 -9.82 -7.99 -9.13
CA VAL A 22 -8.50 -8.33 -8.58
C VAL A 22 -8.53 -8.06 -7.06
N LEU A 23 -8.21 -9.07 -6.26
CA LEU A 23 -8.15 -9.00 -4.80
C LEU A 23 -6.69 -9.00 -4.35
N LEU A 24 -6.27 -7.96 -3.62
CA LEU A 24 -4.90 -7.79 -3.12
C LEU A 24 -4.86 -7.84 -1.58
N GLY A 25 -4.35 -8.96 -1.05
CA GLY A 25 -4.03 -9.15 0.37
C GLY A 25 -2.71 -8.46 0.75
N GLU A 26 -2.10 -8.85 1.88
CA GLU A 26 -0.80 -8.28 2.28
C GLU A 26 0.31 -8.62 1.28
N GLN A 27 0.41 -9.91 0.92
CA GLN A 27 1.40 -10.46 -0.02
C GLN A 27 0.78 -11.52 -0.95
N THR A 28 -0.53 -11.45 -1.17
CA THR A 28 -1.25 -12.36 -2.06
C THR A 28 -2.13 -11.64 -3.06
N VAL A 29 -2.23 -12.24 -4.24
CA VAL A 29 -3.14 -11.84 -5.32
C VAL A 29 -4.10 -13.00 -5.61
N SER A 30 -5.32 -12.64 -5.98
CA SER A 30 -6.33 -13.56 -6.52
C SER A 30 -7.26 -12.78 -7.45
N THR A 31 -7.75 -13.40 -8.51
CA THR A 31 -8.67 -12.75 -9.46
C THR A 31 -9.98 -13.53 -9.58
N ALA A 32 -11.01 -12.87 -10.10
CA ALA A 32 -12.25 -13.51 -10.49
C ALA A 32 -12.83 -12.87 -11.76
N LEU A 33 -13.37 -13.70 -12.65
CA LEU A 33 -14.19 -13.23 -13.76
C LEU A 33 -15.61 -13.02 -13.25
N THR A 34 -16.05 -11.76 -13.19
CA THR A 34 -17.39 -11.39 -12.74
C THR A 34 -18.26 -10.98 -13.93
N TYR A 35 -19.55 -11.31 -13.85
CA TYR A 35 -20.52 -11.10 -14.93
C TYR A 35 -21.58 -10.09 -14.47
N LEU A 36 -21.62 -8.94 -15.14
CA LEU A 36 -22.54 -7.84 -14.85
C LEU A 36 -23.77 -7.92 -15.78
N THR A 37 -24.96 -7.94 -15.19
CA THR A 37 -26.23 -7.80 -15.92
C THR A 37 -27.07 -6.66 -15.35
N PRO A 38 -28.10 -6.15 -16.05
CA PRO A 38 -28.97 -5.12 -15.48
C PRO A 38 -29.68 -5.55 -14.19
N THR A 39 -29.90 -6.85 -13.99
CA THR A 39 -30.69 -7.41 -12.87
C THR A 39 -29.88 -8.04 -11.75
N GLU A 40 -28.70 -8.59 -12.04
CA GLU A 40 -27.89 -9.38 -11.10
C GLU A 40 -26.38 -9.29 -11.42
N THR A 41 -25.54 -9.37 -10.38
CA THR A 41 -24.09 -9.60 -10.49
C THR A 41 -23.78 -11.05 -10.17
N ARG A 42 -22.99 -11.73 -11.01
CA ARG A 42 -22.61 -13.13 -10.81
C ARG A 42 -21.11 -13.33 -10.86
N VAL A 43 -20.51 -13.79 -9.77
CA VAL A 43 -19.11 -14.26 -9.75
C VAL A 43 -19.00 -15.58 -10.50
N GLY A 44 -18.12 -15.65 -11.50
CA GLY A 44 -17.82 -16.85 -12.29
C GLY A 44 -16.65 -17.63 -11.72
N THR A 45 -15.64 -17.88 -12.56
CA THR A 45 -14.36 -18.50 -12.16
C THR A 45 -13.61 -17.58 -11.19
N ILE A 46 -12.92 -18.19 -10.23
CA ILE A 46 -12.01 -17.54 -9.28
C ILE A 46 -10.65 -18.25 -9.41
N SER A 47 -9.57 -17.49 -9.45
CA SER A 47 -8.21 -18.02 -9.59
C SER A 47 -7.75 -18.80 -8.35
N LEU A 48 -6.60 -19.47 -8.46
CA LEU A 48 -5.86 -19.82 -7.25
C LEU A 48 -5.25 -18.57 -6.62
N GLN A 49 -5.00 -18.62 -5.31
CA GLN A 49 -4.26 -17.58 -4.60
C GLN A 49 -2.77 -17.75 -4.83
N ARG A 50 -2.11 -16.69 -5.30
CA ARG A 50 -0.66 -16.65 -5.57
C ARG A 50 0.03 -15.63 -4.66
N LYS A 51 1.34 -15.79 -4.46
CA LYS A 51 2.15 -15.03 -3.48
C LYS A 51 3.31 -14.32 -4.15
N PHE A 52 3.60 -13.11 -3.69
CA PHE A 52 4.69 -12.28 -4.19
C PHE A 52 5.40 -11.56 -3.04
N ASN A 53 6.68 -11.27 -3.23
CA ASN A 53 7.52 -10.47 -2.34
C ASN A 53 8.10 -9.24 -3.05
N THR A 54 8.11 -9.25 -4.40
CA THR A 54 8.65 -8.19 -5.26
C THR A 54 7.62 -7.75 -6.30
N GLU A 55 7.88 -6.59 -6.93
CA GLU A 55 7.09 -6.04 -8.03
C GLU A 55 7.00 -6.99 -9.24
N GLU A 56 8.11 -7.66 -9.56
CA GLU A 56 8.20 -8.63 -10.66
C GLU A 56 7.45 -9.93 -10.33
N GLU A 57 7.54 -10.43 -9.09
CA GLU A 57 6.74 -11.56 -8.61
C GLU A 57 5.25 -11.23 -8.56
N PHE A 58 4.89 -9.97 -8.28
CA PHE A 58 3.50 -9.51 -8.27
C PHE A 58 2.87 -9.54 -9.67
N ILE A 59 3.54 -8.97 -10.68
CA ILE A 59 3.07 -8.97 -12.07
C ILE A 59 2.95 -10.41 -12.60
N ALA A 60 3.97 -11.25 -12.36
CA ALA A 60 3.94 -12.66 -12.76
C ALA A 60 2.83 -13.45 -12.03
N SER A 61 2.60 -13.19 -10.74
CA SER A 61 1.49 -13.82 -9.99
C SER A 61 0.12 -13.39 -10.50
N LEU A 62 -0.05 -12.14 -10.91
CA LEU A 62 -1.30 -11.63 -11.46
C LEU A 62 -1.58 -12.23 -12.86
N ASP A 63 -0.59 -12.29 -13.74
CA ASP A 63 -0.65 -13.00 -15.03
C ASP A 63 -1.08 -14.47 -14.86
N GLU A 64 -0.43 -15.21 -13.95
CA GLU A 64 -0.83 -16.58 -13.66
C GLU A 64 -2.24 -16.70 -13.05
N CYS A 65 -2.67 -15.77 -12.19
CA CYS A 65 -4.05 -15.72 -11.69
C CYS A 65 -5.07 -15.43 -12.80
N LEU A 66 -4.75 -14.60 -13.79
CA LEU A 66 -5.63 -14.36 -14.94
C LEU A 66 -5.77 -15.62 -15.79
N ARG A 67 -4.67 -16.34 -16.06
CA ARG A 67 -4.70 -17.62 -16.77
C ARG A 67 -5.53 -18.68 -16.06
N ASP A 68 -5.55 -18.70 -14.72
CA ASP A 68 -6.41 -19.60 -13.94
C ASP A 68 -7.92 -19.38 -14.18
N LEU A 69 -8.33 -18.22 -14.73
CA LEU A 69 -9.73 -17.94 -15.08
C LEU A 69 -10.18 -18.63 -16.38
N GLY A 70 -9.22 -19.06 -17.21
CA GLY A 70 -9.44 -19.72 -18.51
C GLY A 70 -9.79 -18.78 -19.66
N ASP A 71 -9.91 -19.35 -20.86
CA ASP A 71 -10.05 -18.67 -22.16
C ASP A 71 -11.16 -17.60 -22.23
N GLU A 72 -12.23 -17.73 -21.42
CA GLU A 72 -13.30 -16.73 -21.33
C GLU A 72 -12.80 -15.36 -20.80
N SER A 73 -11.69 -15.33 -20.05
CA SER A 73 -11.12 -14.11 -19.48
C SER A 73 -10.37 -13.24 -20.49
N GLU A 74 -9.77 -13.84 -21.53
CA GLU A 74 -9.02 -13.11 -22.57
C GLU A 74 -9.89 -12.11 -23.36
N ALA A 75 -11.21 -12.27 -23.31
CA ALA A 75 -12.18 -11.36 -23.92
C ALA A 75 -12.40 -10.05 -23.13
N TYR A 76 -11.82 -9.89 -21.94
CA TYR A 76 -12.03 -8.73 -21.06
C TYR A 76 -10.72 -8.17 -20.52
N ASN A 77 -10.48 -6.88 -20.73
CA ASN A 77 -9.34 -6.14 -20.17
C ASN A 77 -9.73 -5.18 -19.03
N GLU A 78 -11.03 -4.97 -18.80
CA GLU A 78 -11.54 -4.10 -17.73
C GLU A 78 -11.33 -4.72 -16.34
N ALA A 79 -10.66 -4.01 -15.42
CA ALA A 79 -10.30 -4.48 -14.10
C ALA A 79 -10.79 -3.55 -12.96
N VAL A 80 -11.32 -4.14 -11.88
CA VAL A 80 -11.64 -3.45 -10.60
C VAL A 80 -10.80 -4.06 -9.48
N PHE A 81 -10.27 -3.23 -8.59
CA PHE A 81 -9.40 -3.68 -7.51
C PHE A 81 -10.12 -3.68 -6.14
N CYS A 82 -9.91 -4.74 -5.37
CA CYS A 82 -10.33 -4.86 -3.97
C CYS A 82 -9.05 -4.90 -3.12
N LEU A 83 -8.79 -3.81 -2.40
CA LEU A 83 -7.49 -3.50 -1.80
C LEU A 83 -7.51 -3.65 -0.28
N SER A 84 -6.55 -4.41 0.26
CA SER A 84 -6.29 -4.41 1.71
C SER A 84 -5.64 -3.11 2.17
N GLU A 85 -5.59 -2.90 3.49
CA GLU A 85 -4.95 -1.74 4.14
C GLU A 85 -3.42 -1.62 3.89
N HIS A 86 -2.83 -2.63 3.23
CA HIS A 86 -1.45 -2.65 2.75
C HIS A 86 -1.27 -2.08 1.33
N TRP A 87 -2.37 -1.70 0.69
CA TRP A 87 -2.42 -1.17 -0.67
C TRP A 87 -3.13 0.19 -0.76
N ALA A 88 -4.15 0.44 0.07
CA ALA A 88 -4.81 1.74 0.19
C ALA A 88 -5.13 2.06 1.66
N ASP A 89 -5.09 3.33 2.02
CA ASP A 89 -5.54 3.82 3.33
C ASP A 89 -6.97 4.41 3.26
N ALA A 90 -7.38 5.15 4.30
CA ALA A 90 -8.72 5.75 4.38
C ALA A 90 -8.94 6.95 3.43
N HIS A 91 -7.93 7.36 2.66
CA HIS A 91 -7.99 8.48 1.72
C HIS A 91 -7.62 8.04 0.30
N ASP A 92 -6.52 7.30 0.09
CA ASP A 92 -6.16 6.80 -1.25
C ASP A 92 -5.21 5.57 -1.27
N VAL A 93 -4.90 5.08 -2.49
CA VAL A 93 -3.87 4.06 -2.77
C VAL A 93 -2.48 4.57 -2.34
N LEU A 94 -1.72 3.73 -1.64
CA LEU A 94 -0.37 4.07 -1.16
C LEU A 94 0.58 4.36 -2.34
N PRO A 95 1.33 5.48 -2.36
CA PRO A 95 2.14 5.88 -3.53
C PRO A 95 3.17 4.85 -4.02
N GLU A 96 3.70 4.01 -3.14
CA GLU A 96 4.60 2.90 -3.51
C GLU A 96 3.88 1.80 -4.31
N LYS A 97 2.57 1.62 -4.08
CA LYS A 97 1.74 0.58 -4.70
C LYS A 97 1.02 1.07 -5.96
N VAL A 98 0.86 2.39 -6.11
CA VAL A 98 0.40 3.02 -7.35
C VAL A 98 1.26 2.58 -8.54
N THR A 99 2.60 2.67 -8.42
CA THR A 99 3.52 2.29 -9.52
C THR A 99 3.49 0.79 -9.83
N TRP A 100 3.31 -0.08 -8.83
CA TRP A 100 3.14 -1.53 -9.03
C TRP A 100 1.87 -1.81 -9.84
N ILE A 101 0.77 -1.13 -9.52
CA ILE A 101 -0.50 -1.25 -10.26
C ILE A 101 -0.35 -0.70 -11.69
N GLU A 102 0.24 0.49 -11.88
CA GLU A 102 0.47 1.08 -13.22
C GLU A 102 1.25 0.13 -14.12
N ARG A 103 2.37 -0.42 -13.62
CA ARG A 103 3.21 -1.34 -14.37
C ARG A 103 2.50 -2.66 -14.67
N ALA A 104 1.73 -3.20 -13.72
CA ALA A 104 0.92 -4.39 -13.94
C ALA A 104 -0.19 -4.18 -14.99
N LEU A 105 -0.86 -3.02 -14.97
CA LEU A 105 -1.83 -2.63 -15.99
C LEU A 105 -1.18 -2.54 -17.38
N GLN A 106 0.00 -1.93 -17.45
CA GLN A 106 0.74 -1.76 -18.71
C GLN A 106 1.28 -3.08 -19.28
N GLU A 107 1.94 -3.91 -18.47
CA GLU A 107 2.51 -5.19 -18.94
C GLU A 107 1.42 -6.22 -19.29
N LEU A 108 0.28 -6.22 -18.58
CA LEU A 108 -0.83 -7.15 -18.80
C LEU A 108 -1.95 -6.59 -19.69
N SER A 109 -1.78 -5.38 -20.25
CA SER A 109 -2.73 -4.70 -21.14
C SER A 109 -4.14 -4.50 -20.55
N LEU A 110 -4.23 -4.29 -19.23
CA LEU A 110 -5.47 -4.11 -18.48
C LEU A 110 -5.85 -2.63 -18.36
N GLN A 111 -7.14 -2.35 -18.19
CA GLN A 111 -7.69 -1.03 -17.93
C GLN A 111 -8.34 -0.99 -16.54
N ALA A 112 -7.79 -0.20 -15.62
CA ALA A 112 -8.39 0.03 -14.31
C ALA A 112 -9.69 0.85 -14.42
N LEU A 113 -10.72 0.42 -13.69
CA LEU A 113 -11.99 1.13 -13.54
C LEU A 113 -12.13 1.86 -12.20
N GLY A 114 -11.28 1.52 -11.22
CA GLY A 114 -11.32 2.03 -9.85
C GLY A 114 -11.09 0.92 -8.80
N TYR A 115 -11.18 1.28 -7.53
CA TYR A 115 -10.94 0.36 -6.41
C TYR A 115 -11.91 0.54 -5.23
N ILE A 116 -11.93 -0.45 -4.34
CA ILE A 116 -12.71 -0.48 -3.09
C ILE A 116 -11.86 -1.09 -1.97
N GLY A 117 -12.01 -0.61 -0.73
CA GLY A 117 -11.40 -1.19 0.46
C GLY A 117 -11.96 -2.59 0.79
N LEU A 118 -11.07 -3.57 1.00
CA LEU A 118 -11.40 -4.95 1.34
C LEU A 118 -12.21 -5.05 2.63
N VAL A 119 -11.84 -4.24 3.63
CA VAL A 119 -12.53 -4.16 4.92
C VAL A 119 -13.96 -3.66 4.75
N ASP A 120 -14.18 -2.60 3.98
CA ASP A 120 -15.53 -2.08 3.69
C ASP A 120 -16.37 -3.08 2.89
N ALA A 121 -15.77 -3.70 1.86
CA ALA A 121 -16.42 -4.71 1.04
C ALA A 121 -16.87 -5.93 1.88
N PHE A 122 -16.15 -6.28 2.94
CA PHE A 122 -16.56 -7.33 3.88
C PHE A 122 -17.54 -6.85 4.97
N ILE A 123 -17.35 -5.66 5.52
CA ILE A 123 -18.30 -5.10 6.50
C ILE A 123 -19.68 -4.95 5.85
N SER A 124 -19.74 -4.56 4.57
CA SER A 124 -20.98 -4.49 3.79
C SER A 124 -21.75 -5.83 3.75
N MET A 125 -21.04 -6.98 3.73
CA MET A 125 -21.65 -8.31 3.84
C MET A 125 -22.32 -8.49 5.20
N LEU A 126 -21.64 -8.10 6.29
CA LEU A 126 -22.18 -8.18 7.65
C LEU A 126 -23.38 -7.24 7.88
N LEU A 127 -23.47 -6.12 7.12
CA LEU A 127 -24.62 -5.22 7.18
C LEU A 127 -25.88 -5.80 6.53
N LYS A 128 -25.76 -6.81 5.64
CA LYS A 128 -26.92 -7.46 5.00
C LYS A 128 -27.71 -8.37 5.97
N GLU A 129 -27.09 -8.85 7.04
CA GLU A 129 -27.79 -9.56 8.11
C GLU A 129 -28.07 -8.62 9.31
N PRO A 130 -29.34 -8.25 9.59
CA PRO A 130 -29.66 -7.26 10.61
C PRO A 130 -29.54 -7.85 12.03
N THR A 131 -28.31 -7.99 12.52
CA THR A 131 -28.03 -8.46 13.89
C THR A 131 -28.18 -7.33 14.92
N LYS A 132 -28.43 -7.73 16.18
CA LYS A 132 -28.46 -6.84 17.36
C LYS A 132 -27.27 -7.08 18.30
N ARG A 133 -26.17 -7.60 17.77
CA ARG A 133 -24.96 -7.90 18.51
C ARG A 133 -23.87 -6.94 18.07
N THR A 134 -22.98 -6.58 18.99
CA THR A 134 -21.69 -5.98 18.62
C THR A 134 -20.83 -7.08 18.01
N GLN A 135 -20.23 -6.80 16.85
CA GLN A 135 -19.34 -7.71 16.15
C GLN A 135 -17.93 -7.16 16.21
N LEU A 136 -17.00 -7.95 16.75
CA LEU A 136 -15.56 -7.73 16.67
C LEU A 136 -15.04 -8.50 15.46
N VAL A 137 -14.75 -7.79 14.38
CA VAL A 137 -14.27 -8.34 13.12
C VAL A 137 -12.76 -8.21 13.07
N PHE A 138 -12.06 -9.32 13.29
CA PHE A 138 -10.60 -9.39 13.17
C PHE A 138 -10.21 -9.84 11.77
N PHE A 139 -9.65 -8.91 10.99
CA PHE A 139 -8.87 -9.25 9.82
C PHE A 139 -7.45 -9.62 10.25
N VAL A 140 -7.01 -10.83 9.91
CA VAL A 140 -5.68 -11.34 10.29
C VAL A 140 -4.85 -11.55 9.04
N PHE A 141 -3.73 -10.87 8.93
CA PHE A 141 -2.78 -10.97 7.82
C PHE A 141 -1.51 -11.73 8.27
N PRO A 142 -0.54 -12.02 7.38
CA PRO A 142 0.76 -12.56 7.76
C PRO A 142 1.46 -11.78 8.88
N HIS A 143 1.59 -10.45 8.77
CA HIS A 143 2.35 -9.62 9.72
C HIS A 143 1.54 -8.56 10.48
N THR A 144 0.26 -8.38 10.16
CA THR A 144 -0.64 -7.42 10.84
C THR A 144 -1.97 -8.08 11.26
N ILE A 145 -2.69 -7.39 12.14
CA ILE A 145 -4.03 -7.76 12.55
C ILE A 145 -4.86 -6.51 12.87
N THR A 146 -6.06 -6.45 12.31
CA THR A 146 -6.92 -5.27 12.33
C THR A 146 -8.30 -5.61 12.83
N LEU A 147 -8.68 -4.99 13.95
CA LEU A 147 -9.97 -5.12 14.59
C LEU A 147 -10.90 -3.99 14.16
N ASN A 148 -11.98 -4.35 13.50
CA ASN A 148 -13.10 -3.48 13.17
C ASN A 148 -14.27 -3.79 14.11
N VAL A 149 -14.87 -2.75 14.72
CA VAL A 149 -15.98 -2.91 15.66
C VAL A 149 -17.27 -2.42 15.04
N VAL A 150 -18.21 -3.33 14.80
CA VAL A 150 -19.52 -3.02 14.22
C VAL A 150 -20.58 -3.10 15.32
N VAL A 151 -21.26 -1.99 15.59
CA VAL A 151 -22.36 -1.87 16.56
C VAL A 151 -23.60 -1.37 15.81
N ASN A 152 -24.74 -2.03 15.99
CA ASN A 152 -26.02 -1.64 15.38
C ASN A 152 -25.96 -1.37 13.85
N GLN A 153 -25.18 -2.18 13.10
CA GLN A 153 -24.93 -2.03 11.65
C GLN A 153 -24.12 -0.78 11.23
N HIS A 154 -23.33 -0.20 12.15
CA HIS A 154 -22.36 0.86 11.85
C HIS A 154 -20.97 0.51 12.41
N VAL A 155 -19.91 0.91 11.69
CA VAL A 155 -18.54 0.81 12.20
C VAL A 155 -18.33 1.93 13.23
N VAL A 156 -17.98 1.56 14.46
CA VAL A 156 -17.73 2.52 15.56
C VAL A 156 -16.26 2.86 15.67
N THR A 157 -15.38 1.87 15.45
CA THR A 157 -13.94 2.07 15.50
C THR A 157 -13.20 0.94 14.79
N THR A 158 -12.07 1.30 14.18
CA THR A 158 -11.06 0.37 13.68
C THR A 158 -9.76 0.59 14.45
N ALA A 159 -8.97 -0.47 14.64
CA ALA A 159 -7.63 -0.42 15.19
C ALA A 159 -6.77 -1.53 14.56
N SER A 160 -5.56 -1.19 14.11
CA SER A 160 -4.57 -2.15 13.59
C SER A 160 -3.38 -2.29 14.53
N ALA A 161 -2.74 -3.45 14.52
CA ALA A 161 -1.52 -3.77 15.27
C ALA A 161 -0.62 -4.73 14.46
N GLY A 162 0.66 -4.77 14.81
CA GLY A 162 1.56 -5.81 14.32
C GLY A 162 1.19 -7.15 14.92
N ARG A 163 1.23 -8.21 14.12
CA ARG A 163 0.83 -9.57 14.53
C ARG A 163 2.01 -10.32 15.12
N SER A 164 1.81 -10.97 16.27
CA SER A 164 2.82 -11.77 16.94
C SER A 164 2.60 -13.29 16.70
N ALA A 165 3.30 -14.13 17.46
CA ALA A 165 3.04 -15.57 17.51
C ALA A 165 1.84 -15.93 18.41
N GLU A 166 1.37 -15.01 19.27
CA GLU A 166 0.34 -15.22 20.28
C GLU A 166 -0.84 -14.27 20.00
N ILE A 167 -1.86 -14.79 19.30
CA ILE A 167 -3.07 -14.04 18.91
C ILE A 167 -3.80 -13.43 20.13
N GLU A 168 -3.64 -14.07 21.29
CA GLU A 168 -4.13 -13.63 22.59
C GLU A 168 -3.48 -12.31 23.04
N ALA A 169 -2.20 -12.11 22.76
CA ALA A 169 -1.49 -10.87 23.08
C ALA A 169 -1.95 -9.74 22.14
N ASP A 170 -1.99 -10.02 20.84
CA ASP A 170 -2.43 -9.10 19.80
C ASP A 170 -3.87 -8.62 20.05
N CYS A 171 -4.78 -9.55 20.36
CA CYS A 171 -6.16 -9.23 20.74
C CYS A 171 -6.22 -8.43 22.04
N THR A 172 -5.37 -8.71 23.03
CA THR A 172 -5.33 -7.91 24.28
C THR A 172 -4.95 -6.46 23.99
N GLU A 173 -3.95 -6.22 23.13
CA GLU A 173 -3.54 -4.88 22.75
C GLU A 173 -4.64 -4.15 21.96
N LEU A 174 -5.20 -4.79 20.93
CA LEU A 174 -6.27 -4.22 20.10
C LEU A 174 -7.50 -3.89 20.95
N LEU A 175 -7.93 -4.79 21.84
CA LEU A 175 -9.05 -4.57 22.76
C LEU A 175 -8.78 -3.40 23.71
N ALA A 176 -7.55 -3.25 24.22
CA ALA A 176 -7.18 -2.12 25.06
C ALA A 176 -7.24 -0.78 24.30
N ARG A 177 -6.74 -0.74 23.04
CA ARG A 177 -6.78 0.45 22.17
C ARG A 177 -8.21 0.94 21.88
N ILE A 178 -9.19 0.04 21.74
CA ILE A 178 -10.60 0.39 21.50
C ILE A 178 -11.44 0.54 22.78
N ARG A 179 -10.93 0.13 23.95
CA ARG A 179 -11.75 -0.05 25.18
C ARG A 179 -12.54 1.20 25.58
N SER A 180 -11.96 2.39 25.38
CA SER A 180 -12.57 3.69 25.69
C SER A 180 -13.68 4.10 24.72
N ARG A 181 -13.74 3.51 23.52
CA ARG A 181 -14.72 3.82 22.46
C ARG A 181 -15.98 2.94 22.50
N LEU A 182 -16.15 2.11 23.54
CA LEU A 182 -17.27 1.16 23.68
C LEU A 182 -17.97 1.29 25.03
N SER A 183 -19.28 1.51 25.01
CA SER A 183 -20.09 1.59 26.22
C SER A 183 -20.33 0.20 26.83
N GLU A 184 -20.73 0.16 28.11
CA GLU A 184 -21.13 -1.10 28.74
C GLU A 184 -22.38 -1.73 28.10
N ALA A 185 -23.20 -0.95 27.40
CA ALA A 185 -24.38 -1.46 26.69
C ALA A 185 -23.99 -2.27 25.44
N ASP A 186 -22.99 -1.81 24.69
CA ASP A 186 -22.53 -2.46 23.45
C ASP A 186 -21.85 -3.81 23.73
N LEU A 187 -21.29 -3.95 24.94
CA LEU A 187 -20.61 -5.16 25.40
C LEU A 187 -21.56 -6.23 25.97
N THR A 188 -22.88 -5.96 26.01
CA THR A 188 -23.86 -6.91 26.57
C THR A 188 -24.08 -8.17 25.72
N THR A 189 -23.97 -8.07 24.39
CA THR A 189 -24.02 -9.23 23.48
C THR A 189 -23.00 -9.06 22.36
N LEU A 190 -21.89 -9.79 22.47
CA LEU A 190 -20.73 -9.69 21.59
C LEU A 190 -20.54 -10.99 20.78
N ALA A 191 -20.22 -10.83 19.50
CA ALA A 191 -19.74 -11.89 18.61
C ALA A 191 -18.34 -11.52 18.09
N VAL A 192 -17.53 -12.52 17.79
CA VAL A 192 -16.17 -12.35 17.24
C VAL A 192 -16.12 -13.09 15.91
N THR A 193 -15.61 -12.44 14.87
CA THR A 193 -15.49 -13.02 13.54
C THR A 193 -14.08 -12.83 13.02
N LEU A 194 -13.44 -13.94 12.68
CA LEU A 194 -12.10 -14.02 12.10
C LEU A 194 -12.22 -14.15 10.59
N ALA A 195 -11.57 -13.26 9.86
CA ALA A 195 -11.44 -13.30 8.41
C ALA A 195 -9.98 -13.11 8.00
N SER A 196 -9.58 -13.74 6.90
CA SER A 196 -8.28 -13.52 6.28
C SER A 196 -8.33 -13.90 4.80
N PRO A 197 -7.82 -13.06 3.88
CA PRO A 197 -7.55 -13.49 2.52
C PRO A 197 -6.29 -14.38 2.48
N ASP A 198 -5.20 -13.94 3.10
CA ASP A 198 -3.85 -14.54 3.03
C ASP A 198 -3.69 -15.87 3.78
N LEU A 199 -4.33 -16.05 4.95
CA LEU A 199 -4.20 -17.26 5.78
C LEU A 199 -5.10 -18.39 5.27
N SER A 200 -4.66 -19.63 5.49
CA SER A 200 -5.48 -20.81 5.19
C SER A 200 -6.56 -21.04 6.25
N ASP A 201 -7.67 -21.68 5.85
CA ASP A 201 -8.76 -22.07 6.74
C ASP A 201 -8.27 -22.87 7.97
N ALA A 202 -7.24 -23.71 7.80
CA ALA A 202 -6.63 -24.48 8.89
C ALA A 202 -5.84 -23.61 9.88
N GLN A 203 -5.24 -22.50 9.43
CA GLN A 203 -4.61 -21.51 10.33
C GLN A 203 -5.67 -20.67 11.04
N LEU A 204 -6.75 -20.27 10.34
CA LEU A 204 -7.88 -19.57 10.94
C LEU A 204 -8.57 -20.41 12.03
N ASP A 205 -8.76 -21.71 11.82
CA ASP A 205 -9.37 -22.61 12.81
C ASP A 205 -8.47 -22.83 14.04
N ILE A 206 -7.14 -22.73 13.90
CA ILE A 206 -6.21 -22.70 15.05
C ILE A 206 -6.39 -21.38 15.84
N LEU A 207 -6.38 -20.24 15.15
CA LEU A 207 -6.58 -18.93 15.78
C LEU A 207 -7.96 -18.83 16.48
N GLN A 208 -8.98 -19.49 15.92
CA GLN A 208 -10.30 -19.63 16.53
C GLN A 208 -10.24 -20.40 17.85
N GLN A 209 -9.51 -21.52 17.90
CA GLN A 209 -9.36 -22.32 19.11
C GLN A 209 -8.65 -21.53 20.22
N ASN A 210 -7.53 -20.87 19.91
CA ASN A 210 -6.83 -19.97 20.82
C ASN A 210 -7.77 -18.89 21.39
N LEU A 211 -8.57 -18.24 20.54
CA LEU A 211 -9.51 -17.20 20.97
C LEU A 211 -10.79 -17.72 21.66
N LEU A 212 -11.06 -19.04 21.64
CA LEU A 212 -12.06 -19.67 22.50
C LEU A 212 -11.52 -19.96 23.90
N GLU A 213 -10.20 -20.12 24.05
CA GLU A 213 -9.51 -20.30 25.34
C GLU A 213 -9.08 -18.97 25.98
N TYR A 214 -9.11 -17.87 25.21
CA TYR A 214 -8.76 -16.52 25.66
C TYR A 214 -9.64 -15.98 26.81
N SER A 215 -9.02 -15.22 27.71
CA SER A 215 -9.65 -14.67 28.93
C SER A 215 -10.46 -13.38 28.67
N TRP A 216 -11.47 -13.46 27.81
CA TRP A 216 -12.33 -12.34 27.40
C TRP A 216 -12.86 -11.48 28.55
N GLN A 217 -13.21 -12.09 29.69
CA GLN A 217 -13.74 -11.42 30.89
C GLN A 217 -12.73 -10.51 31.60
N THR A 218 -11.44 -10.67 31.32
CA THR A 218 -10.35 -9.84 31.85
C THR A 218 -10.09 -8.63 30.94
N ALA A 219 -10.27 -8.79 29.62
CA ALA A 219 -10.06 -7.73 28.64
C ALA A 219 -11.29 -6.82 28.45
N LEU A 220 -12.50 -7.39 28.56
CA LEU A 220 -13.78 -6.69 28.44
C LEU A 220 -14.74 -7.14 29.56
N PRO A 221 -15.62 -6.26 30.07
CA PRO A 221 -16.67 -6.61 31.05
C PRO A 221 -17.83 -7.42 30.43
N VAL A 222 -17.53 -8.42 29.59
CA VAL A 222 -18.53 -9.28 28.95
C VAL A 222 -19.12 -10.29 29.93
N GLN A 223 -20.44 -10.46 29.93
CA GLN A 223 -21.14 -11.39 30.84
C GLN A 223 -20.96 -12.87 30.46
N SER A 224 -20.50 -13.15 29.25
CA SER A 224 -20.24 -14.49 28.71
C SER A 224 -19.07 -14.43 27.73
N VAL A 225 -18.34 -15.55 27.58
CA VAL A 225 -17.40 -15.73 26.46
C VAL A 225 -18.17 -15.54 25.14
N PRO A 226 -17.68 -14.71 24.20
CA PRO A 226 -18.37 -14.46 22.94
C PRO A 226 -18.31 -15.70 22.03
N GLN A 227 -19.22 -15.75 21.05
CA GLN A 227 -19.11 -16.75 19.99
C GLN A 227 -18.03 -16.30 19.00
N VAL A 228 -16.96 -17.08 18.86
CA VAL A 228 -15.90 -16.88 17.86
C VAL A 228 -16.21 -17.72 16.62
N SER A 229 -16.35 -17.09 15.45
CA SER A 229 -16.53 -17.74 14.15
C SER A 229 -15.38 -17.42 13.19
N THR A 230 -15.09 -18.33 12.28
CA THR A 230 -14.22 -18.11 11.12
C THR A 230 -15.06 -18.00 9.85
N VAL A 231 -14.69 -17.11 8.92
CA VAL A 231 -15.20 -17.14 7.54
C VAL A 231 -14.21 -17.94 6.69
N LYS A 232 -14.72 -18.91 5.92
CA LYS A 232 -13.87 -19.75 5.07
C LYS A 232 -13.47 -19.00 3.79
N ARG A 233 -12.25 -19.24 3.28
CA ARG A 233 -11.68 -18.41 2.20
C ARG A 233 -12.57 -18.34 0.96
N GLU A 234 -13.18 -19.45 0.53
CA GLU A 234 -14.07 -19.44 -0.65
C GLU A 234 -15.30 -18.54 -0.45
N GLU A 235 -15.89 -18.56 0.75
CA GLU A 235 -17.03 -17.70 1.11
C GLU A 235 -16.61 -16.23 1.16
N LEU A 236 -15.48 -15.92 1.80
CA LEU A 236 -14.90 -14.58 1.84
C LEU A 236 -14.64 -14.04 0.42
N TYR A 237 -13.97 -14.83 -0.42
CA TYR A 237 -13.63 -14.45 -1.80
C TYR A 237 -14.88 -14.20 -2.63
N ARG A 238 -15.87 -15.11 -2.61
CA ARG A 238 -17.12 -14.94 -3.36
C ARG A 238 -17.86 -13.66 -2.95
N HIS A 239 -17.88 -13.31 -1.65
CA HIS A 239 -18.52 -12.08 -1.19
C HIS A 239 -17.74 -10.82 -1.57
N LEU A 240 -16.40 -10.81 -1.41
CA LEU A 240 -15.56 -9.67 -1.81
C LEU A 240 -15.67 -9.40 -3.31
N PHE A 241 -15.54 -10.42 -4.16
CA PHE A 241 -15.69 -10.28 -5.61
C PHE A 241 -17.11 -9.87 -6.01
N HIS A 242 -18.16 -10.43 -5.39
CA HIS A 242 -19.53 -10.01 -5.67
C HIS A 242 -19.77 -8.55 -5.28
N HIS A 243 -19.35 -8.11 -4.09
CA HIS A 243 -19.59 -6.72 -3.68
C HIS A 243 -18.81 -5.74 -4.57
N THR A 244 -17.57 -6.05 -4.89
CA THR A 244 -16.72 -5.24 -5.78
C THR A 244 -17.37 -5.04 -7.15
N ALA A 245 -17.89 -6.11 -7.74
CA ALA A 245 -18.61 -6.07 -9.01
C ALA A 245 -19.99 -5.39 -8.90
N GLU A 246 -20.72 -5.55 -7.78
CA GLU A 246 -22.04 -4.93 -7.58
C GLU A 246 -21.97 -3.40 -7.41
N VAL A 247 -20.92 -2.86 -6.80
CA VAL A 247 -20.68 -1.41 -6.71
C VAL A 247 -20.35 -0.83 -8.09
N LEU A 248 -19.51 -1.51 -8.89
CA LEU A 248 -19.32 -1.11 -10.29
C LEU A 248 -20.64 -1.17 -11.08
N ARG A 249 -21.47 -2.20 -10.85
CA ARG A 249 -22.77 -2.37 -11.51
C ARG A 249 -23.74 -1.24 -11.17
N SER A 250 -23.85 -0.82 -9.89
CA SER A 250 -24.73 0.30 -9.52
C SER A 250 -24.31 1.58 -10.23
N LYS A 251 -23.01 1.87 -10.24
CA LYS A 251 -22.40 3.02 -10.91
C LYS A 251 -22.57 3.01 -12.44
N ARG A 252 -22.48 1.84 -13.07
CA ARG A 252 -22.73 1.66 -14.53
C ARG A 252 -24.20 1.80 -14.93
N LEU A 253 -25.15 1.44 -14.06
CA LEU A 253 -26.59 1.53 -14.33
C LEU A 253 -27.19 2.90 -14.00
N GLY A 254 -26.58 3.64 -13.06
CA GLY A 254 -27.01 4.95 -12.62
C GLY A 254 -28.32 4.94 -11.80
N ALA A 255 -28.72 6.12 -11.32
CA ALA A 255 -29.83 6.32 -10.38
C ALA A 255 -31.25 6.11 -10.97
N HIS A 256 -31.40 5.23 -11.94
CA HIS A 256 -32.65 4.93 -12.66
C HIS A 256 -33.16 3.50 -12.40
N TRP A 257 -32.35 2.68 -11.74
CA TRP A 257 -32.66 1.30 -11.37
C TRP A 257 -32.59 1.14 -9.85
N GLN A 258 -33.24 0.11 -9.30
CA GLN A 258 -33.13 -0.21 -7.87
C GLN A 258 -31.82 -0.97 -7.62
N ALA A 259 -30.73 -0.23 -7.40
CA ALA A 259 -29.48 -0.78 -6.87
C ALA A 259 -29.67 -1.30 -5.43
N ASP A 260 -28.79 -2.21 -5.01
CA ASP A 260 -28.70 -2.63 -3.61
C ASP A 260 -28.31 -1.40 -2.74
N PRO A 261 -29.11 -1.01 -1.73
CA PRO A 261 -28.80 0.15 -0.89
C PRO A 261 -27.49 0.01 -0.11
N VAL A 262 -26.96 -1.20 0.06
CA VAL A 262 -25.65 -1.45 0.66
C VAL A 262 -24.52 -1.15 -0.34
N ALA A 263 -24.70 -1.40 -1.64
CA ALA A 263 -23.73 -1.04 -2.67
C ALA A 263 -23.78 0.46 -3.03
N ALA A 264 -24.96 1.06 -3.03
CA ALA A 264 -25.13 2.50 -3.21
C ALA A 264 -24.52 3.33 -2.05
N ALA A 265 -24.26 2.72 -0.89
CA ALA A 265 -23.54 3.35 0.20
C ALA A 265 -22.01 3.33 -0.01
N SER A 266 -21.45 2.21 -0.49
CA SER A 266 -20.02 2.10 -0.82
C SER A 266 -19.64 2.75 -2.16
N GLU A 267 -20.61 3.12 -3.01
CA GLU A 267 -20.39 3.95 -4.21
C GLU A 267 -19.71 5.30 -3.88
N SER A 268 -19.91 5.85 -2.67
CA SER A 268 -19.20 7.07 -2.22
C SER A 268 -17.76 6.85 -1.76
N VAL A 269 -17.30 5.60 -1.67
CA VAL A 269 -15.95 5.18 -1.26
C VAL A 269 -15.18 4.57 -2.45
N PHE A 270 -15.79 4.52 -3.64
CA PHE A 270 -15.18 3.99 -4.85
C PHE A 270 -14.16 4.98 -5.43
N GLY A 271 -12.87 4.74 -5.18
CA GLY A 271 -11.78 5.58 -5.67
C GLY A 271 -11.65 5.50 -7.19
N GLN A 272 -11.76 6.66 -7.86
CA GLN A 272 -11.70 6.79 -9.33
C GLN A 272 -10.68 7.83 -9.84
N GLU A 273 -10.29 8.84 -9.06
CA GLU A 273 -9.34 9.86 -9.53
C GLU A 273 -8.01 9.24 -9.98
N VAL A 274 -7.49 8.25 -9.23
CA VAL A 274 -6.31 7.48 -9.63
C VAL A 274 -6.53 6.64 -10.90
N ALA A 275 -7.73 6.09 -11.09
CA ALA A 275 -8.07 5.32 -12.29
C ALA A 275 -8.14 6.21 -13.55
N GLU A 276 -8.49 7.50 -13.41
CA GLU A 276 -8.46 8.45 -14.52
C GLU A 276 -7.04 8.95 -14.85
N SER A 277 -6.09 8.91 -13.91
CA SER A 277 -4.66 8.98 -14.24
C SER A 277 -4.15 7.70 -14.92
N PHE A 278 -4.53 6.51 -14.44
CA PHE A 278 -4.15 5.23 -15.05
C PHE A 278 -4.65 5.07 -16.49
N ALA A 279 -5.80 5.66 -16.83
CA ALA A 279 -6.37 5.59 -18.17
C ALA A 279 -5.61 6.42 -19.23
N GLN A 280 -4.72 7.34 -18.85
CA GLN A 280 -4.07 8.29 -19.77
C GLN A 280 -2.70 7.81 -20.31
N SER A 281 -2.19 6.68 -19.85
CA SER A 281 -0.86 6.16 -20.20
C SER A 281 -0.86 5.03 -21.25
N ALA A 282 -2.02 4.48 -21.63
CA ALA A 282 -2.13 3.34 -22.53
C ALA A 282 -2.17 3.72 -24.04
N PRO A 283 -1.45 3.00 -24.93
CA PRO A 283 -1.45 3.25 -26.38
C PRO A 283 -2.67 2.64 -27.11
N VAL A 284 -3.03 3.19 -28.27
CA VAL A 284 -4.28 2.87 -29.00
C VAL A 284 -4.05 1.96 -30.22
N GLY A 285 -4.79 0.85 -30.30
CA GLY A 285 -4.94 -0.03 -31.48
C GLY A 285 -4.50 -1.48 -31.22
N GLN A 286 -5.03 -2.52 -31.91
CA GLN A 286 -6.06 -2.59 -32.96
C GLN A 286 -6.88 -3.90 -32.83
N GLU A 287 -8.06 -3.96 -33.44
CA GLU A 287 -8.89 -5.18 -33.50
C GLU A 287 -8.21 -6.33 -34.27
N SER A 288 -8.29 -7.56 -33.74
CA SER A 288 -7.94 -8.80 -34.47
C SER A 288 -8.94 -9.92 -34.22
N ASN A 289 -9.41 -10.57 -35.29
CA ASN A 289 -10.50 -11.55 -35.24
C ASN A 289 -10.03 -12.93 -34.75
N LEU A 290 -10.80 -13.56 -33.86
CA LEU A 290 -10.60 -14.93 -33.39
C LEU A 290 -11.20 -15.98 -34.36
N VAL A 291 -10.54 -17.14 -34.46
CA VAL A 291 -11.03 -18.34 -35.18
C VAL A 291 -10.71 -19.59 -34.35
N ALA A 292 -11.73 -20.37 -33.99
CA ALA A 292 -11.62 -21.52 -33.08
C ALA A 292 -11.11 -22.81 -33.77
N PRO A 293 -10.37 -23.66 -33.03
CA PRO A 293 -10.89 -24.96 -32.57
C PRO A 293 -10.53 -25.22 -31.07
N GLY A 294 -11.05 -26.24 -30.37
CA GLY A 294 -12.04 -27.28 -30.68
C GLY A 294 -12.26 -28.21 -29.46
N LYS A 295 -13.49 -28.72 -29.26
CA LYS A 295 -13.94 -29.42 -28.03
C LYS A 295 -13.16 -30.69 -27.62
N HIS A 296 -13.01 -30.90 -26.31
CA HIS A 296 -13.01 -32.24 -25.69
C HIS A 296 -13.69 -32.28 -24.29
N GLU A 297 -14.75 -33.11 -24.19
CA GLU A 297 -15.25 -33.80 -22.98
C GLU A 297 -14.50 -35.18 -22.87
N PRO A 298 -14.57 -36.01 -21.80
CA PRO A 298 -15.59 -36.19 -20.73
C PRO A 298 -15.00 -35.95 -19.30
N VAL A 299 -15.47 -36.42 -18.12
CA VAL A 299 -16.31 -37.59 -17.69
C VAL A 299 -17.05 -37.32 -16.36
N THR A 300 -17.84 -38.29 -15.88
CA THR A 300 -18.37 -38.39 -14.50
C THR A 300 -18.30 -39.86 -14.06
N GLU A 301 -17.88 -40.14 -12.82
CA GLU A 301 -17.92 -41.48 -12.22
C GLU A 301 -18.71 -41.50 -10.90
N THR A 302 -19.07 -42.70 -10.43
CA THR A 302 -19.98 -42.90 -9.29
C THR A 302 -19.75 -44.27 -8.64
N GLU A 303 -19.37 -44.26 -7.37
CA GLU A 303 -19.41 -45.39 -6.44
C GLU A 303 -19.81 -44.88 -5.05
N SER A 304 -20.13 -45.72 -4.06
CA SER A 304 -21.20 -46.72 -3.90
C SER A 304 -21.04 -47.31 -2.48
N ASP A 305 -22.14 -47.56 -1.78
CA ASP A 305 -22.18 -47.98 -0.36
C ASP A 305 -21.62 -49.41 -0.14
N PRO A 306 -21.12 -49.75 1.06
CA PRO A 306 -21.97 -50.61 1.90
C PRO A 306 -21.87 -50.42 3.45
N ASN A 307 -23.03 -50.26 4.06
CA ASN A 307 -23.32 -50.52 5.49
C ASN A 307 -23.25 -52.04 5.84
N PRO A 308 -23.05 -52.45 7.12
CA PRO A 308 -24.19 -53.08 7.79
C PRO A 308 -24.30 -52.94 9.34
N ALA A 309 -25.55 -52.69 9.80
CA ALA A 309 -26.24 -53.36 10.92
C ALA A 309 -25.77 -53.13 12.40
N THR A 310 -26.65 -53.08 13.43
CA THR A 310 -28.12 -53.02 13.53
C THR A 310 -28.59 -52.59 14.94
N GLN A 311 -29.90 -52.27 15.08
CA GLN A 311 -30.74 -52.41 16.31
C GLN A 311 -30.45 -51.44 17.49
N THR A 312 -31.41 -50.80 18.19
CA THR A 312 -32.89 -50.69 18.13
C THR A 312 -33.32 -49.44 18.98
N THR A 313 -34.57 -49.03 19.31
CA THR A 313 -35.88 -49.70 19.41
C THR A 313 -37.07 -48.70 19.36
N THR A 314 -38.24 -49.16 18.88
CA THR A 314 -39.62 -48.65 19.17
C THR A 314 -40.07 -47.21 18.88
N ALA A 315 -41.20 -47.13 18.17
CA ALA A 315 -42.06 -45.96 17.89
C ALA A 315 -42.99 -45.61 19.11
N PRO A 316 -43.94 -44.64 19.09
CA PRO A 316 -44.54 -43.99 17.92
C PRO A 316 -44.77 -42.45 17.96
N SER A 317 -45.07 -41.91 16.77
CA SER A 317 -45.43 -40.50 16.54
C SER A 317 -46.80 -40.12 17.13
N ARG A 318 -46.92 -38.88 17.64
CA ARG A 318 -48.17 -38.38 18.23
C ARG A 318 -48.84 -37.34 17.34
N ARG A 319 -50.01 -37.70 16.80
CA ARG A 319 -50.85 -36.87 15.89
C ARG A 319 -51.13 -35.46 16.43
N LYS A 320 -51.10 -34.46 15.54
CA LYS A 320 -51.73 -33.14 15.76
C LYS A 320 -53.20 -33.33 16.18
N LYS A 321 -53.60 -32.75 17.33
CA LYS A 321 -55.02 -32.59 17.71
C LYS A 321 -55.43 -31.13 17.55
N ARG A 322 -56.37 -30.85 16.63
CA ARG A 322 -57.12 -29.58 16.62
C ARG A 322 -58.22 -29.69 17.68
N GLY A 323 -58.12 -28.92 18.75
CA GLY A 323 -59.26 -28.51 19.57
C GLY A 323 -59.49 -27.02 19.33
N GLY A 324 -60.71 -26.51 19.19
CA GLY A 324 -62.00 -27.12 19.54
C GLY A 324 -62.68 -26.41 20.71
N ILE A 325 -62.38 -25.13 20.95
CA ILE A 325 -63.04 -24.30 21.97
C ILE A 325 -64.47 -24.00 21.49
N GLY A 326 -65.39 -24.92 21.76
CA GLY A 326 -66.80 -24.81 21.39
C GLY A 326 -67.70 -25.58 22.35
N ARG A 327 -68.65 -24.87 22.96
CA ARG A 327 -69.70 -25.36 23.87
C ARG A 327 -69.21 -25.93 25.22
N LEU A 328 -69.14 -25.05 26.22
CA LEU A 328 -69.12 -25.43 27.65
C LEU A 328 -70.17 -24.65 28.48
N PHE A 329 -71.42 -24.58 27.98
CA PHE A 329 -72.55 -23.97 28.72
C PHE A 329 -73.88 -24.74 28.55
N ARG A 330 -73.97 -25.90 29.21
CA ARG A 330 -75.21 -26.57 29.66
C ARG A 330 -74.82 -27.75 30.55
N GLY A 331 -75.29 -27.87 31.80
CA GLY A 331 -76.02 -26.89 32.61
C GLY A 331 -76.16 -27.38 34.06
N GLY A 332 -76.18 -26.46 35.02
CA GLY A 332 -76.38 -26.76 36.44
C GLY A 332 -76.92 -25.55 37.18
N ALA A 333 -78.01 -25.72 37.92
CA ALA A 333 -78.63 -24.62 38.68
C ALA A 333 -77.80 -24.31 39.93
N GLY A 334 -77.45 -23.03 40.17
CA GLY A 334 -76.46 -22.70 41.20
C GLY A 334 -76.24 -21.22 41.49
N SER A 335 -77.31 -20.49 41.85
CA SER A 335 -77.32 -19.09 42.32
C SER A 335 -76.92 -17.99 41.32
N ALA A 336 -77.66 -16.88 41.33
CA ALA A 336 -77.36 -15.71 40.49
C ALA A 336 -76.07 -14.97 40.91
N LYS A 337 -75.63 -15.11 42.18
CA LYS A 337 -74.53 -14.35 42.78
C LYS A 337 -73.20 -14.47 42.00
N ARG A 338 -72.88 -15.65 41.43
CA ARG A 338 -71.64 -15.86 40.67
C ARG A 338 -71.53 -15.03 39.39
N LYS A 339 -72.66 -14.66 38.75
CA LYS A 339 -72.64 -13.81 37.54
C LYS A 339 -72.26 -12.37 37.89
N TYR A 340 -72.82 -11.83 38.98
CA TYR A 340 -72.52 -10.47 39.43
C TYR A 340 -71.06 -10.32 39.90
N ILE A 341 -70.46 -11.36 40.48
CA ILE A 341 -69.03 -11.36 40.84
C ILE A 341 -68.13 -11.25 39.59
N LEU A 342 -68.42 -12.00 38.53
CA LEU A 342 -67.68 -11.91 37.26
C LEU A 342 -67.85 -10.55 36.58
N ILE A 343 -69.07 -10.01 36.56
CA ILE A 343 -69.35 -8.68 36.01
C ILE A 343 -68.62 -7.58 36.82
N GLY A 344 -68.65 -7.66 38.16
CA GLY A 344 -67.93 -6.75 39.04
C GLY A 344 -66.41 -6.83 38.89
N LEU A 345 -65.85 -8.03 38.69
CA LEU A 345 -64.42 -8.21 38.40
C LEU A 345 -64.02 -7.52 37.09
N ILE A 346 -64.81 -7.73 36.01
CA ILE A 346 -64.54 -7.13 34.70
C ILE A 346 -64.65 -5.60 34.76
N LEU A 347 -65.68 -5.07 35.43
CA LEU A 347 -65.82 -3.62 35.66
C LEU A 347 -64.68 -3.05 36.51
N GLY A 348 -64.26 -3.76 37.57
CA GLY A 348 -63.14 -3.36 38.42
C GLY A 348 -61.81 -3.28 37.65
N ILE A 349 -61.51 -4.30 36.84
CA ILE A 349 -60.34 -4.33 35.95
C ILE A 349 -60.43 -3.19 34.92
N LEU A 350 -61.60 -2.96 34.32
CA LEU A 350 -61.80 -1.86 33.36
C LEU A 350 -61.55 -0.49 34.02
N THR A 351 -62.07 -0.25 35.23
CA THR A 351 -61.78 0.99 35.97
C THR A 351 -60.30 1.12 36.35
N LEU A 352 -59.63 0.02 36.70
CA LEU A 352 -58.19 0.04 37.00
C LEU A 352 -57.37 0.37 35.75
N VAL A 353 -57.71 -0.19 34.59
CA VAL A 353 -57.10 0.15 33.29
C VAL A 353 -57.34 1.63 32.94
N VAL A 354 -58.55 2.16 33.10
CA VAL A 354 -58.85 3.57 32.84
C VAL A 354 -58.06 4.49 33.78
N VAL A 355 -57.95 4.17 35.07
CA VAL A 355 -57.13 4.94 36.04
C VAL A 355 -55.64 4.84 35.71
N PHE A 356 -55.15 3.67 35.28
CA PHE A 356 -53.76 3.48 34.89
C PHE A 356 -53.40 4.25 33.61
N VAL A 357 -54.27 4.23 32.59
CA VAL A 357 -54.10 5.04 31.38
C VAL A 357 -54.16 6.54 31.72
N ALA A 358 -55.11 6.98 32.55
CA ALA A 358 -55.17 8.37 33.01
C ALA A 358 -53.91 8.78 33.77
N TYR A 359 -53.34 7.89 34.59
CA TYR A 359 -52.05 8.12 35.27
C TYR A 359 -50.90 8.27 34.26
N LEU A 360 -50.80 7.38 33.25
CA LEU A 360 -49.79 7.50 32.19
C LEU A 360 -49.91 8.81 31.39
N LEU A 361 -51.13 9.28 31.09
CA LEU A 361 -51.36 10.57 30.40
C LEU A 361 -51.03 11.79 31.29
N LEU A 362 -51.11 11.66 32.62
CA LEU A 362 -50.93 12.75 33.57
C LEU A 362 -49.53 12.83 34.23
N PHE A 363 -48.77 11.74 34.25
CA PHE A 363 -47.49 11.65 34.97
C PHE A 363 -46.30 11.14 34.13
N SER A 364 -46.49 10.91 32.82
CA SER A 364 -45.37 10.60 31.93
C SER A 364 -44.45 11.79 31.70
N VAL A 365 -43.15 11.49 31.59
CA VAL A 365 -42.06 12.42 31.24
C VAL A 365 -41.38 11.91 29.97
N VAL A 366 -40.96 12.82 29.10
CA VAL A 366 -40.10 12.54 27.95
C VAL A 366 -38.69 12.99 28.26
N GLU A 367 -37.73 12.14 27.91
CA GLU A 367 -36.30 12.36 28.01
C GLU A 367 -35.71 12.36 26.60
N ILE A 368 -34.93 13.39 26.28
CA ILE A 368 -34.44 13.68 24.93
C ILE A 368 -32.94 13.92 25.02
N ALA A 369 -32.14 12.98 24.51
CA ALA A 369 -30.72 13.22 24.27
C ALA A 369 -30.55 13.83 22.87
N LEU A 370 -29.91 14.99 22.80
CA LEU A 370 -29.52 15.62 21.54
C LEU A 370 -28.06 15.28 21.26
N GLN A 371 -27.80 14.68 20.10
CA GLN A 371 -26.43 14.49 19.61
C GLN A 371 -26.01 15.74 18.83
N PRO A 372 -24.91 16.42 19.20
CA PRO A 372 -24.42 17.57 18.45
C PRO A 372 -23.96 17.16 17.06
N LYS A 373 -23.96 18.11 16.11
CA LYS A 373 -23.32 17.91 14.81
C LYS A 373 -21.82 18.15 14.93
N HIS A 374 -21.04 17.13 14.59
CA HIS A 374 -19.59 17.20 14.46
C HIS A 374 -19.20 17.66 13.05
N GLN A 375 -18.08 18.36 12.93
CA GLN A 375 -17.43 18.72 11.67
C GLN A 375 -15.92 18.75 11.87
N THR A 376 -15.14 18.20 10.93
CA THR A 376 -13.69 18.42 10.90
C THR A 376 -13.41 19.78 10.27
N ILE A 377 -12.56 20.58 10.91
CA ILE A 377 -11.88 21.72 10.30
C ILE A 377 -10.43 21.32 10.03
N THR A 378 -9.91 21.70 8.86
CA THR A 378 -8.54 21.46 8.41
C THR A 378 -7.97 22.77 7.88
N LYS A 379 -6.70 23.06 8.15
CA LYS A 379 -6.03 24.29 7.75
C LYS A 379 -4.54 24.05 7.55
N ASP A 380 -4.03 24.46 6.40
CA ASP A 380 -2.61 24.40 6.07
C ASP A 380 -1.93 25.71 6.50
N ILE A 381 -0.77 25.60 7.14
CA ILE A 381 0.08 26.75 7.50
C ILE A 381 1.54 26.46 7.15
N SER A 382 2.20 27.43 6.50
CA SER A 382 3.66 27.44 6.39
C SER A 382 4.23 28.15 7.63
N VAL A 383 5.24 27.54 8.25
CA VAL A 383 5.86 27.98 9.50
C VAL A 383 7.35 28.11 9.29
N VAL A 384 7.93 29.26 9.66
CA VAL A 384 9.37 29.49 9.53
C VAL A 384 10.09 28.83 10.72
N LEU A 385 11.11 28.01 10.45
CA LEU A 385 11.95 27.43 11.49
C LEU A 385 13.11 28.38 11.81
N GLU A 386 13.11 29.00 13.00
CA GLU A 386 14.16 29.92 13.44
C GLU A 386 14.60 29.68 14.90
N PRO A 387 15.88 29.83 15.26
CA PRO A 387 16.33 29.71 16.65
C PRO A 387 15.79 30.88 17.51
N GLY A 388 15.02 30.56 18.56
CA GLY A 388 14.42 31.58 19.42
C GLY A 388 13.30 31.06 20.29
N SER A 389 12.13 31.73 20.25
CA SER A 389 10.90 31.34 20.93
C SER A 389 9.74 31.30 19.94
N LEU A 390 8.76 30.44 20.20
CA LEU A 390 7.49 30.36 19.45
C LEU A 390 6.87 31.75 19.26
N GLN A 391 6.54 32.11 18.00
CA GLN A 391 5.76 33.31 17.66
C GLN A 391 4.47 32.90 16.96
N ILE A 392 3.35 33.41 17.46
CA ILE A 392 2.01 33.20 16.91
C ILE A 392 1.50 34.56 16.41
N THR A 393 2.03 35.00 15.27
CA THR A 393 1.71 36.28 14.61
C THR A 393 1.47 36.05 13.12
N ASP A 394 1.28 37.13 12.33
CA ASP A 394 1.01 37.05 10.88
C ASP A 394 2.02 36.17 10.11
N ASN A 395 3.27 36.12 10.60
CA ASN A 395 4.21 35.04 10.29
C ASN A 395 4.34 34.12 11.51
N TYR A 396 4.06 32.83 11.35
CA TYR A 396 4.29 31.82 12.38
C TYR A 396 5.77 31.41 12.39
N SER A 397 6.40 31.36 13.57
CA SER A 397 7.77 30.85 13.71
C SER A 397 7.91 29.84 14.85
N LEU A 398 8.50 28.69 14.55
CA LEU A 398 8.72 27.58 15.49
C LEU A 398 10.19 27.56 15.95
N PRO A 399 10.47 27.41 17.26
CA PRO A 399 11.84 27.31 17.75
C PRO A 399 12.50 26.01 17.30
N ILE A 400 13.75 26.10 16.85
CA ILE A 400 14.58 24.95 16.45
C ILE A 400 15.94 24.92 17.14
N ASP A 401 16.36 23.70 17.50
CA ASP A 401 17.72 23.34 17.90
C ASP A 401 18.46 22.71 16.71
N SER A 402 19.76 22.98 16.58
CA SER A 402 20.62 22.26 15.63
C SER A 402 21.16 20.98 16.28
N VAL A 403 20.82 19.82 15.71
CA VAL A 403 21.33 18.51 16.14
C VAL A 403 22.21 17.90 15.06
N SER A 404 23.20 17.10 15.45
CA SER A 404 24.10 16.46 14.48
C SER A 404 24.67 15.13 14.99
N LYS A 405 24.84 14.17 14.08
CA LYS A 405 25.44 12.85 14.34
C LYS A 405 26.46 12.50 13.27
N GLU A 406 27.51 11.82 13.69
CA GLU A 406 28.48 11.17 12.79
C GLU A 406 28.08 9.71 12.59
N VAL A 407 27.98 9.30 11.32
CA VAL A 407 27.70 7.93 10.86
C VAL A 407 28.82 7.47 9.93
N THR A 408 29.05 6.16 9.81
CA THR A 408 30.11 5.59 8.96
C THR A 408 29.55 4.49 8.09
N VAL A 409 29.28 4.85 6.84
CA VAL A 409 28.79 3.95 5.79
C VAL A 409 29.97 3.36 5.01
N THR A 410 29.77 2.21 4.37
CA THR A 410 30.79 1.55 3.54
C THR A 410 30.14 0.81 2.38
N ALA A 411 30.67 1.01 1.17
CA ALA A 411 30.20 0.35 -0.04
C ALA A 411 31.40 -0.10 -0.88
N SER A 412 31.19 -1.12 -1.72
CA SER A 412 32.18 -1.61 -2.68
C SER A 412 31.56 -1.75 -4.07
N LYS A 413 32.38 -1.60 -5.10
CA LYS A 413 31.98 -1.70 -6.51
C LYS A 413 33.14 -2.16 -7.38
N VAL A 414 32.86 -3.09 -8.30
CA VAL A 414 33.79 -3.50 -9.36
C VAL A 414 34.24 -2.28 -10.18
N THR A 415 35.54 -2.17 -10.43
CA THR A 415 36.12 -1.05 -11.17
C THR A 415 35.82 -1.12 -12.67
N THR A 416 35.69 0.04 -13.31
CA THR A 416 35.35 0.17 -14.74
C THR A 416 36.51 0.69 -15.60
N GLY A 417 37.60 1.14 -14.97
CA GLY A 417 38.81 1.54 -15.66
C GLY A 417 39.63 0.33 -16.13
N LYS A 418 40.32 0.51 -17.27
CA LYS A 418 41.28 -0.46 -17.79
C LYS A 418 42.63 0.19 -18.03
N LYS A 419 43.69 -0.58 -17.85
CA LYS A 419 45.07 -0.16 -18.09
C LYS A 419 45.84 -1.32 -18.69
N THR A 420 46.27 -1.16 -19.94
CA THR A 420 47.15 -2.14 -20.57
C THR A 420 48.54 -2.05 -19.95
N ILE A 421 49.03 -3.16 -19.40
CA ILE A 421 50.39 -3.35 -18.89
C ILE A 421 51.10 -4.41 -19.73
N GLY A 422 52.43 -4.48 -19.66
CA GLY A 422 53.21 -5.46 -20.42
C GLY A 422 54.61 -4.97 -20.78
N GLU A 423 55.32 -5.75 -21.59
CA GLU A 423 56.69 -5.50 -22.00
C GLU A 423 56.81 -5.01 -23.45
N LYS A 424 57.91 -4.32 -23.73
CA LYS A 424 58.26 -3.79 -25.06
C LYS A 424 59.13 -4.79 -25.79
N ALA A 425 58.78 -5.13 -27.03
CA ALA A 425 59.62 -5.97 -27.86
C ALA A 425 61.01 -5.31 -28.10
N THR A 426 62.06 -6.12 -28.04
CA THR A 426 63.44 -5.71 -28.30
C THR A 426 64.04 -6.57 -29.41
N GLY A 427 65.08 -6.05 -30.06
CA GLY A 427 65.82 -6.78 -31.08
C GLY A 427 67.00 -6.02 -31.64
N LYS A 428 67.54 -6.52 -32.76
CA LYS A 428 68.68 -5.92 -33.47
C LYS A 428 68.33 -5.66 -34.92
N VAL A 429 68.79 -4.51 -35.41
CA VAL A 429 68.70 -4.13 -36.82
C VAL A 429 70.09 -3.98 -37.43
N LYS A 430 70.18 -4.22 -38.73
CA LYS A 430 71.28 -3.78 -39.58
C LYS A 430 70.83 -2.53 -40.33
N ILE A 431 71.40 -1.38 -39.99
CA ILE A 431 71.16 -0.13 -40.73
C ILE A 431 72.11 -0.13 -41.94
N ILE A 432 71.56 0.12 -43.13
CA ILE A 432 72.26 0.10 -44.42
C ILE A 432 72.23 1.51 -45.02
N ASN A 433 73.42 2.05 -45.30
CA ASN A 433 73.65 3.33 -45.92
C ASN A 433 74.01 3.15 -47.40
N LYS A 434 73.18 3.70 -48.28
CA LYS A 434 73.33 3.64 -49.73
C LYS A 434 74.03 4.89 -50.30
N THR A 435 74.24 5.91 -49.47
CA THR A 435 74.90 7.18 -49.81
C THR A 435 76.43 7.08 -49.73
N ASP A 436 77.11 8.06 -50.31
CA ASP A 436 78.57 8.22 -50.34
C ASP A 436 79.16 8.88 -49.08
N GLN A 437 78.32 9.25 -48.11
CA GLN A 437 78.72 9.95 -46.88
C GLN A 437 78.43 9.11 -45.64
N GLN A 438 79.34 9.15 -44.65
CA GLN A 438 79.12 8.52 -43.34
C GLN A 438 77.98 9.22 -42.60
N LYS A 439 77.11 8.46 -41.93
CA LYS A 439 75.91 8.99 -41.27
C LYS A 439 75.76 8.47 -39.85
N THR A 440 75.73 9.39 -38.89
CA THR A 440 75.27 9.13 -37.52
C THR A 440 73.75 9.29 -37.43
N PHE A 441 73.13 8.34 -36.72
CA PHE A 441 71.76 8.36 -36.24
C PHE A 441 71.82 8.39 -34.72
N GLU A 442 71.09 9.30 -34.08
CA GLU A 442 71.09 9.44 -32.63
C GLU A 442 70.21 8.38 -31.95
N SER A 443 70.41 8.16 -30.65
CA SER A 443 69.45 7.43 -29.81
C SER A 443 68.06 8.08 -29.94
N GLY A 444 67.00 7.28 -29.93
CA GLY A 444 65.63 7.72 -30.23
C GLY A 444 65.32 7.93 -31.72
N THR A 445 66.24 7.65 -32.65
CA THR A 445 65.91 7.63 -34.09
C THR A 445 64.86 6.55 -34.36
N THR A 446 63.72 6.94 -34.92
CA THR A 446 62.60 6.02 -35.19
C THR A 446 62.83 5.15 -36.43
N LEU A 447 62.42 3.88 -36.32
CA LEU A 447 62.39 2.89 -37.39
C LEU A 447 60.98 2.32 -37.51
N THR A 448 60.41 2.23 -38.71
CA THR A 448 59.01 1.79 -38.91
C THR A 448 58.94 0.56 -39.80
N SER A 449 58.25 -0.50 -39.35
CA SER A 449 58.04 -1.72 -40.14
C SER A 449 57.06 -1.53 -41.29
N GLY A 450 57.06 -2.47 -42.24
CA GLY A 450 56.00 -2.60 -43.25
C GLY A 450 54.59 -2.84 -42.65
N THR A 451 54.49 -3.21 -41.37
CA THR A 451 53.23 -3.32 -40.60
C THR A 451 52.88 -2.05 -39.82
N GLY A 452 53.68 -0.97 -39.91
CA GLY A 452 53.44 0.31 -39.25
C GLY A 452 53.94 0.40 -37.80
N VAL A 453 54.57 -0.65 -37.27
CA VAL A 453 55.09 -0.70 -35.89
C VAL A 453 56.36 0.15 -35.80
N VAL A 454 56.43 1.02 -34.79
CA VAL A 454 57.54 1.96 -34.59
C VAL A 454 58.47 1.47 -33.48
N PHE A 455 59.76 1.40 -33.79
CA PHE A 455 60.86 1.11 -32.89
C PHE A 455 61.79 2.31 -32.80
N GLU A 456 62.58 2.39 -31.74
CA GLU A 456 63.56 3.46 -31.48
C GLU A 456 64.96 2.85 -31.32
N LEU A 457 65.99 3.53 -31.83
CA LEU A 457 67.39 3.18 -31.55
C LEU A 457 67.71 3.38 -30.07
N ASN A 458 68.25 2.37 -29.40
CA ASN A 458 68.68 2.48 -28.00
C ASN A 458 69.87 3.43 -27.85
N ASP A 459 70.85 3.31 -28.76
CA ASP A 459 72.12 4.04 -28.75
C ASP A 459 72.35 4.80 -30.06
N SER A 460 73.21 5.82 -30.04
CA SER A 460 73.65 6.51 -31.25
C SER A 460 74.53 5.60 -32.12
N VAL A 461 74.16 5.38 -33.37
CA VAL A 461 74.87 4.48 -34.30
C VAL A 461 75.37 5.24 -35.53
N THR A 462 76.66 5.09 -35.82
CA THR A 462 77.30 5.68 -37.00
C THR A 462 77.53 4.62 -38.07
N VAL A 463 76.84 4.77 -39.20
CA VAL A 463 76.92 3.87 -40.36
C VAL A 463 77.94 4.43 -41.36
N PRO A 464 78.93 3.64 -41.82
CA PRO A 464 79.89 4.09 -42.82
C PRO A 464 79.22 4.45 -44.16
N ALA A 465 79.94 5.17 -45.02
CA ALA A 465 79.55 5.40 -46.41
C ALA A 465 79.51 4.08 -47.21
N ALA A 466 78.76 4.06 -48.32
CA ALA A 466 78.92 3.05 -49.35
C ALA A 466 80.25 3.24 -50.11
N SER A 467 80.97 2.15 -50.36
CA SER A 467 82.23 2.14 -51.10
C SER A 467 82.05 1.54 -52.50
N THR A 468 82.74 2.09 -53.49
CA THR A 468 82.83 1.49 -54.84
C THR A 468 84.24 0.97 -55.06
N SER A 469 84.36 -0.30 -55.46
CA SER A 469 85.63 -0.92 -55.86
C SER A 469 85.62 -1.26 -57.35
N ALA A 470 86.73 -1.02 -58.04
CA ALA A 470 86.88 -1.37 -59.45
C ALA A 470 87.46 -2.79 -59.57
N THR A 471 86.70 -3.68 -60.22
CA THR A 471 87.13 -5.06 -60.54
C THR A 471 87.38 -5.20 -62.04
N ALA A 472 88.06 -6.26 -62.46
CA ALA A 472 88.32 -6.56 -63.88
C ALA A 472 87.04 -6.78 -64.73
N THR A 473 85.88 -6.89 -64.08
CA THR A 473 84.56 -7.11 -64.68
C THR A 473 83.57 -5.94 -64.49
N GLY A 474 83.97 -4.87 -63.80
CA GLY A 474 83.11 -3.69 -63.55
C GLY A 474 83.26 -3.10 -62.15
N GLU A 475 82.48 -2.06 -61.86
CA GLU A 475 82.38 -1.46 -60.52
C GLU A 475 81.46 -2.30 -59.61
N VAL A 476 81.94 -2.62 -58.41
CA VAL A 476 81.16 -3.25 -57.34
C VAL A 476 80.94 -2.21 -56.23
N LYS A 477 79.69 -1.82 -56.01
CA LYS A 477 79.29 -0.92 -54.92
C LYS A 477 78.82 -1.74 -53.72
N GLU A 478 79.58 -1.68 -52.63
CA GLU A 478 79.19 -2.23 -51.33
C GLU A 478 78.55 -1.14 -50.48
N TYR A 479 77.38 -1.42 -49.90
CA TYR A 479 76.71 -0.46 -49.02
C TYR A 479 77.31 -0.50 -47.62
N GLY A 480 77.58 0.67 -47.05
CA GLY A 480 78.00 0.77 -45.66
C GLY A 480 76.90 0.25 -44.75
N SER A 481 77.23 -0.54 -43.73
CA SER A 481 76.23 -1.06 -42.81
C SER A 481 76.79 -1.23 -41.40
N GLN A 482 75.92 -1.11 -40.40
CA GLN A 482 76.26 -1.26 -38.99
C GLN A 482 75.06 -1.81 -38.21
N GLU A 483 75.31 -2.62 -37.18
CA GLU A 483 74.27 -3.15 -36.30
C GLU A 483 73.86 -2.14 -35.22
N ALA A 484 72.59 -2.20 -34.80
CA ALA A 484 72.03 -1.39 -33.72
C ALA A 484 71.00 -2.18 -32.90
N ALA A 485 70.94 -1.93 -31.58
CA ALA A 485 69.88 -2.42 -30.72
C ALA A 485 68.65 -1.49 -30.77
N VAL A 486 67.46 -2.07 -30.77
CA VAL A 486 66.19 -1.34 -30.86
C VAL A 486 65.16 -1.83 -29.85
N THR A 487 64.28 -0.93 -29.45
CA THR A 487 63.14 -1.18 -28.55
C THR A 487 61.85 -0.65 -29.18
N ALA A 488 60.73 -1.36 -29.00
CA ALA A 488 59.42 -0.89 -29.46
C ALA A 488 59.01 0.43 -28.75
N SER A 489 58.38 1.35 -29.49
CA SER A 489 57.85 2.60 -28.94
C SER A 489 56.69 2.36 -27.96
N GLN A 490 55.89 1.32 -28.19
CA GLN A 490 54.77 0.88 -27.35
C GLN A 490 55.01 -0.53 -26.80
N ILE A 491 54.29 -0.89 -25.72
CA ILE A 491 54.19 -2.28 -25.25
C ILE A 491 53.29 -3.10 -26.19
N GLY A 492 53.36 -4.42 -26.11
CA GLY A 492 52.45 -5.31 -26.83
C GLY A 492 53.13 -6.35 -27.73
N ASP A 493 52.38 -7.42 -27.99
CA ASP A 493 52.81 -8.54 -28.84
C ASP A 493 53.08 -8.13 -30.30
N THR A 494 52.39 -7.09 -30.80
CA THR A 494 52.60 -6.47 -32.11
C THR A 494 54.03 -5.99 -32.36
N GLY A 495 54.82 -5.76 -31.31
CA GLY A 495 56.25 -5.46 -31.41
C GLY A 495 57.12 -6.64 -31.90
N ASN A 496 56.62 -7.88 -31.79
CA ASN A 496 57.37 -9.10 -32.09
C ASN A 496 57.41 -9.39 -33.60
N ILE A 497 58.13 -8.57 -34.37
CA ILE A 497 58.32 -8.78 -35.81
C ILE A 497 59.33 -9.91 -36.11
N GLY A 498 59.18 -10.57 -37.27
CA GLY A 498 60.12 -11.60 -37.72
C GLY A 498 61.51 -11.06 -38.08
N SER A 499 62.45 -11.97 -38.36
CA SER A 499 63.76 -11.62 -38.95
C SER A 499 63.63 -11.24 -40.43
N ASN A 500 64.67 -10.59 -40.95
CA ASN A 500 64.79 -10.13 -42.34
C ASN A 500 63.63 -9.25 -42.82
N GLN A 501 63.01 -8.50 -41.90
CA GLN A 501 61.96 -7.52 -42.21
C GLN A 501 62.59 -6.15 -42.44
N ASP A 502 62.24 -5.52 -43.55
CA ASP A 502 62.70 -4.16 -43.87
C ASP A 502 61.95 -3.12 -43.02
N LEU A 503 62.73 -2.16 -42.52
CA LEU A 503 62.35 -1.11 -41.58
C LEU A 503 62.76 0.24 -42.19
N LYS A 504 61.81 1.14 -42.36
CA LYS A 504 62.06 2.49 -42.85
C LYS A 504 62.78 3.32 -41.79
N VAL A 505 63.86 4.00 -42.17
CA VAL A 505 64.66 4.84 -41.24
C VAL A 505 64.08 6.25 -41.21
N ALA A 506 63.39 6.59 -40.11
CA ALA A 506 62.75 7.89 -39.87
C ALA A 506 61.99 8.44 -41.10
N SER A 507 62.22 9.71 -41.45
CA SER A 507 61.65 10.36 -42.65
C SER A 507 62.55 10.28 -43.89
N TYR A 508 63.64 9.49 -43.86
CA TYR A 508 64.53 9.36 -45.01
C TYR A 508 63.88 8.52 -46.13
N ALA A 509 64.44 8.62 -47.34
CA ALA A 509 64.05 7.78 -48.47
C ALA A 509 64.78 6.43 -48.43
N ASP A 510 64.08 5.36 -48.77
CA ASP A 510 64.57 3.97 -48.75
C ASP A 510 65.73 3.75 -49.76
N SER A 511 65.86 4.65 -50.74
CA SER A 511 67.00 4.76 -51.67
C SER A 511 68.30 5.24 -51.01
N SER A 512 68.21 5.89 -49.85
CA SER A 512 69.35 6.47 -49.12
C SER A 512 69.69 5.64 -47.88
N TYR A 513 68.69 5.30 -47.07
CA TYR A 513 68.87 4.52 -45.84
C TYR A 513 67.71 3.52 -45.67
N VAL A 514 68.03 2.29 -45.25
CA VAL A 514 67.05 1.27 -44.86
C VAL A 514 67.62 0.50 -43.67
N ALA A 515 66.78 0.08 -42.73
CA ALA A 515 67.15 -0.86 -41.68
C ALA A 515 66.50 -2.22 -41.96
N GLN A 516 67.06 -3.30 -41.42
CA GLN A 516 66.52 -4.64 -41.57
C GLN A 516 66.67 -5.41 -40.26
N SER A 517 65.64 -6.13 -39.80
CA SER A 517 65.75 -6.97 -38.60
C SER A 517 66.72 -8.14 -38.84
N LEU A 518 67.71 -8.31 -37.97
CA LEU A 518 68.68 -9.41 -38.06
C LEU A 518 68.10 -10.72 -37.51
N GLU A 519 67.41 -10.60 -36.38
CA GLU A 519 66.78 -11.68 -35.62
C GLU A 519 65.29 -11.31 -35.44
N SER A 520 64.43 -12.28 -35.11
CA SER A 520 63.04 -11.95 -34.73
C SER A 520 63.03 -11.17 -33.43
N PHE A 521 62.22 -10.12 -33.36
CA PHE A 521 62.08 -9.31 -32.15
C PHE A 521 61.18 -10.04 -31.15
N THR A 522 61.50 -9.94 -29.87
CA THR A 522 60.84 -10.71 -28.79
C THR A 522 60.73 -9.90 -27.51
N GLY A 523 59.90 -10.35 -26.56
CA GLY A 523 59.62 -9.64 -25.31
C GLY A 523 58.51 -8.59 -25.43
N GLY A 524 57.80 -8.51 -26.55
CA GLY A 524 56.56 -7.75 -26.64
C GLY A 524 55.41 -8.51 -25.99
N SER A 525 54.73 -7.91 -25.01
CA SER A 525 53.55 -8.47 -24.34
C SER A 525 52.58 -7.37 -23.91
N SER A 526 51.30 -7.72 -23.77
CA SER A 526 50.25 -6.80 -23.31
C SER A 526 49.09 -7.54 -22.66
N GLU A 527 48.63 -7.05 -21.51
CA GLU A 527 47.49 -7.55 -20.74
C GLU A 527 46.70 -6.35 -20.18
N ASP A 528 45.37 -6.41 -20.24
CA ASP A 528 44.48 -5.37 -19.70
C ASP A 528 44.11 -5.67 -18.25
N VAL A 529 44.68 -4.92 -17.29
CA VAL A 529 44.29 -5.02 -15.87
C VAL A 529 43.20 -4.00 -15.51
N ALA A 530 42.37 -4.37 -14.53
CA ALA A 530 41.33 -3.51 -13.97
C ALA A 530 41.94 -2.42 -13.07
N VAL A 531 41.49 -1.18 -13.22
CA VAL A 531 41.98 -0.03 -12.45
C VAL A 531 40.84 0.86 -12.00
N VAL A 532 41.01 1.49 -10.84
CA VAL A 532 40.04 2.47 -10.33
C VAL A 532 39.95 3.67 -11.28
N ALA A 533 38.75 3.97 -11.78
CA ALA A 533 38.47 5.20 -12.52
C ALA A 533 37.93 6.29 -11.58
N ASP A 534 38.22 7.56 -11.87
CA ASP A 534 37.66 8.71 -11.11
C ASP A 534 36.13 8.71 -11.08
N LYS A 535 35.50 8.20 -12.16
CA LYS A 535 34.05 8.03 -12.24
C LYS A 535 33.52 7.03 -11.21
N ASP A 536 34.25 5.97 -10.90
CA ASP A 536 33.83 4.97 -9.91
C ASP A 536 33.87 5.56 -8.50
N ILE A 537 34.95 6.27 -8.16
CA ILE A 537 35.06 7.04 -6.91
C ILE A 537 33.92 8.07 -6.81
N ALA A 538 33.67 8.84 -7.87
CA ALA A 538 32.64 9.88 -7.88
C ALA A 538 31.21 9.31 -7.73
N THR A 539 30.93 8.16 -8.36
CA THR A 539 29.63 7.48 -8.24
C THR A 539 29.45 6.95 -6.82
N LEU A 540 30.40 6.14 -6.35
CA LEU A 540 30.30 5.47 -5.05
C LEU A 540 30.25 6.47 -3.88
N ARG A 541 30.94 7.62 -3.99
CA ARG A 541 30.86 8.74 -3.03
C ARG A 541 29.48 9.43 -3.04
N ALA A 542 28.79 9.50 -4.18
CA ALA A 542 27.43 10.05 -4.24
C ALA A 542 26.43 9.09 -3.58
N ASP A 543 26.53 7.79 -3.86
CA ASP A 543 25.70 6.76 -3.25
C ASP A 543 25.91 6.70 -1.73
N LEU A 544 27.17 6.72 -1.27
CA LEU A 544 27.52 6.77 0.16
C LEU A 544 27.05 8.06 0.84
N LYS A 545 27.03 9.21 0.15
CA LYS A 545 26.42 10.44 0.71
C LYS A 545 24.92 10.29 0.94
N LYS A 546 24.19 9.60 0.04
CA LYS A 546 22.77 9.32 0.22
C LYS A 546 22.55 8.37 1.42
N GLN A 547 23.30 7.27 1.47
CA GLN A 547 23.26 6.32 2.59
C GLN A 547 23.59 7.01 3.93
N ALA A 548 24.57 7.91 3.96
CA ALA A 548 24.92 8.68 5.16
C ALA A 548 23.83 9.68 5.59
N ALA A 549 23.00 10.18 4.67
CA ALA A 549 21.82 10.97 5.01
C ALA A 549 20.73 10.08 5.64
N GLU A 550 20.48 8.91 5.05
CA GLU A 550 19.48 7.92 5.51
C GLU A 550 19.84 7.32 6.88
N GLU A 551 21.09 6.90 7.09
CA GLU A 551 21.59 6.47 8.40
C GLU A 551 21.74 7.63 9.40
N GLY A 552 22.15 8.80 8.91
CA GLY A 552 22.22 10.03 9.71
C GLY A 552 20.87 10.38 10.33
N GLN A 553 19.79 10.32 9.54
CA GLN A 553 18.43 10.53 10.06
C GLN A 553 18.04 9.50 11.11
N LYS A 554 18.35 8.21 10.91
CA LYS A 554 18.06 7.15 11.90
C LYS A 554 18.80 7.40 13.21
N ALA A 555 20.10 7.69 13.15
CA ALA A 555 20.93 7.99 14.33
C ALA A 555 20.53 9.29 15.07
N LEU A 556 19.87 10.22 14.36
CA LEU A 556 19.29 11.44 14.93
C LEU A 556 17.91 11.18 15.55
N GLU A 557 17.04 10.40 14.90
CA GLU A 557 15.74 9.94 15.42
C GLU A 557 15.89 9.09 16.69
N GLU A 558 16.89 8.20 16.74
CA GLU A 558 17.26 7.43 17.93
C GLU A 558 17.88 8.29 19.05
N GLY A 559 18.52 9.41 18.66
CA GLY A 559 19.25 10.30 19.56
C GLY A 559 18.47 11.53 20.04
N LYS A 560 17.19 11.67 19.67
CA LYS A 560 16.37 12.86 19.96
C LYS A 560 15.97 12.98 21.43
N ALA A 561 15.72 14.21 21.87
CA ALA A 561 15.16 14.48 23.19
C ALA A 561 13.69 14.02 23.28
N GLU A 562 13.24 13.65 24.48
CA GLU A 562 11.85 13.27 24.72
C GLU A 562 10.88 14.42 24.35
N GLY A 563 9.82 14.11 23.61
CA GLY A 563 8.88 15.11 23.05
C GLY A 563 9.37 15.87 21.80
N SER A 564 10.66 15.75 21.45
CA SER A 564 11.23 16.34 20.24
C SER A 564 10.96 15.51 18.99
N ARG A 565 10.92 16.17 17.82
CA ARG A 565 10.97 15.59 16.48
C ARG A 565 12.16 16.17 15.72
N VAL A 566 12.69 15.42 14.76
CA VAL A 566 13.87 15.84 13.98
C VAL A 566 13.52 15.89 12.50
N ALA A 567 13.83 17.01 11.86
CA ALA A 567 13.75 17.18 10.41
C ALA A 567 14.72 16.25 9.67
N PRO A 568 14.51 15.96 8.38
CA PRO A 568 15.54 15.37 7.53
C PRO A 568 16.86 16.18 7.58
N PRO A 569 18.04 15.57 7.38
CA PRO A 569 19.30 16.30 7.48
C PRO A 569 19.46 17.29 6.32
N HIS A 570 19.52 18.58 6.62
CA HIS A 570 19.70 19.63 5.61
C HIS A 570 21.16 19.75 5.14
N GLU A 571 22.11 19.19 5.90
CA GLU A 571 23.53 19.15 5.56
C GLU A 571 24.12 17.78 5.91
N VAL A 572 24.94 17.23 4.99
CA VAL A 572 25.77 16.04 5.23
C VAL A 572 27.21 16.35 4.83
N THR A 573 28.07 16.59 5.83
CA THR A 573 29.48 16.91 5.64
C THR A 573 30.35 15.65 5.74
N ILE A 574 31.38 15.54 4.90
CA ILE A 574 32.35 14.43 5.01
C ILE A 574 33.37 14.80 6.09
N VAL A 575 33.55 13.92 7.08
CA VAL A 575 34.53 14.08 8.17
C VAL A 575 35.80 13.27 7.86
N ASN A 576 35.65 12.07 7.32
CA ASN A 576 36.75 11.19 6.91
C ASN A 576 36.34 10.33 5.70
N GLU A 577 37.29 10.00 4.84
CA GLU A 577 37.10 9.12 3.68
C GLU A 577 38.31 8.20 3.50
N GLU A 578 38.06 6.90 3.52
CA GLU A 578 39.07 5.85 3.34
C GLU A 578 38.73 5.06 2.07
N LEU A 579 39.65 5.03 1.11
CA LEU A 579 39.52 4.28 -0.16
C LEU A 579 40.47 3.07 -0.16
N SER A 580 40.03 1.92 -0.69
CA SER A 580 40.89 0.73 -0.84
C SER A 580 42.03 0.94 -1.83
N ALA A 581 41.79 1.71 -2.89
CA ALA A 581 42.75 2.06 -3.93
C ALA A 581 42.40 3.44 -4.53
N LYS A 582 43.40 4.12 -5.11
CA LYS A 582 43.24 5.43 -5.75
C LYS A 582 43.04 5.31 -7.26
N ALA A 583 42.54 6.38 -7.90
CA ALA A 583 42.42 6.45 -9.35
C ALA A 583 43.74 6.08 -10.07
N GLY A 584 43.66 5.13 -11.00
CA GLY A 584 44.82 4.60 -11.76
C GLY A 584 45.67 3.54 -11.05
N GLU A 585 45.38 3.21 -9.78
CA GLU A 585 45.90 2.03 -9.08
C GLU A 585 45.09 0.77 -9.50
N GLU A 586 45.75 -0.38 -9.43
CA GLU A 586 45.24 -1.68 -9.89
C GLU A 586 44.39 -2.35 -8.81
N ALA A 587 43.11 -2.59 -9.12
CA ALA A 587 42.14 -3.19 -8.23
C ALA A 587 40.91 -3.66 -9.01
N GLU A 588 40.43 -4.88 -8.76
CA GLU A 588 39.15 -5.37 -9.30
C GLU A 588 37.96 -4.69 -8.61
N ASP A 589 38.05 -4.45 -7.30
CA ASP A 589 37.02 -3.78 -6.49
C ASP A 589 37.53 -2.48 -5.83
N LEU A 590 36.73 -1.42 -5.95
CA LEU A 590 36.88 -0.19 -5.16
C LEU A 590 35.92 -0.23 -3.97
N THR A 591 36.48 -0.28 -2.76
CA THR A 591 35.74 -0.03 -1.51
C THR A 591 35.98 1.40 -1.05
N ILE A 592 34.92 2.11 -0.66
CA ILE A 592 35.03 3.38 0.07
C ILE A 592 34.28 3.25 1.40
N LYS A 593 34.96 3.62 2.48
CA LYS A 593 34.40 3.82 3.81
C LYS A 593 34.35 5.32 4.09
N LEU A 594 33.14 5.83 4.32
CA LEU A 594 32.87 7.27 4.43
C LEU A 594 32.27 7.57 5.82
N THR A 595 33.00 8.32 6.63
CA THR A 595 32.47 8.89 7.87
C THR A 595 31.96 10.29 7.57
N ALA A 596 30.66 10.52 7.78
CA ALA A 596 30.00 11.77 7.50
C ALA A 596 29.16 12.24 8.69
N LYS A 597 29.11 13.56 8.87
CA LYS A 597 28.30 14.23 9.89
C LYS A 597 27.04 14.77 9.24
N ALA A 598 25.90 14.18 9.60
CA ALA A 598 24.58 14.67 9.26
C ALA A 598 24.16 15.74 10.28
N THR A 599 23.66 16.87 9.80
CA THR A 599 23.13 17.98 10.59
C THR A 599 21.66 18.19 10.24
N ALA A 600 20.80 18.29 11.26
CA ALA A 600 19.36 18.49 11.13
C ALA A 600 18.84 19.51 12.14
N PHE A 601 17.59 19.93 11.97
CA PHE A 601 16.86 20.74 12.94
C PHE A 601 15.94 19.87 13.78
N ALA A 602 15.96 20.05 15.09
CA ALA A 602 15.03 19.44 16.04
C ALA A 602 14.05 20.49 16.57
N TYR A 603 12.80 20.10 16.79
CA TYR A 603 11.73 20.97 17.29
C TYR A 603 10.84 20.23 18.28
N ASN A 604 10.16 20.96 19.15
CA ASN A 604 9.33 20.39 20.22
C ASN A 604 7.88 20.16 19.73
N SER A 605 7.35 18.95 19.97
CA SER A 605 5.96 18.61 19.63
C SER A 605 4.92 19.39 20.44
N GLN A 606 5.32 19.98 21.58
CA GLN A 606 4.44 20.86 22.37
C GLN A 606 4.27 22.23 21.71
N ASP A 607 5.32 22.77 21.08
CA ASP A 607 5.27 24.08 20.42
C ASP A 607 4.45 24.01 19.11
N THR A 608 4.58 22.92 18.33
CA THR A 608 3.70 22.70 17.16
C THR A 608 2.25 22.49 17.56
N ARG A 609 1.99 21.83 18.70
CA ARG A 609 0.63 21.66 19.25
C ARG A 609 0.02 23.00 19.70
N ALA A 610 0.79 23.83 20.41
CA ALA A 610 0.34 25.15 20.85
C ALA A 610 0.05 26.08 19.66
N LEU A 611 0.91 26.02 18.63
CA LEU A 611 0.69 26.71 17.35
C LEU A 611 -0.58 26.22 16.64
N ALA A 612 -0.74 24.90 16.49
CA ALA A 612 -1.91 24.29 15.86
C ALA A 612 -3.21 24.69 16.56
N GLN A 613 -3.26 24.63 17.90
CA GLN A 613 -4.40 25.07 18.67
C GLN A 613 -4.75 26.54 18.40
N ALA A 614 -3.80 27.46 18.50
CA ALA A 614 -4.06 28.89 18.27
C ALA A 614 -4.51 29.19 16.82
N VAL A 615 -3.98 28.45 15.83
CA VAL A 615 -4.36 28.56 14.42
C VAL A 615 -5.77 28.03 14.14
N LEU A 616 -6.18 26.98 14.86
CA LEU A 616 -7.52 26.38 14.79
C LEU A 616 -8.56 27.20 15.56
N GLU A 617 -8.21 27.78 16.72
CA GLU A 617 -9.07 28.70 17.47
C GLU A 617 -9.49 29.92 16.65
N GLN A 618 -8.60 30.44 15.79
CA GLN A 618 -8.91 31.50 14.81
C GLN A 618 -9.77 31.03 13.63
N ALA A 619 -10.00 29.73 13.46
CA ALA A 619 -10.71 29.11 12.34
C ALA A 619 -12.04 28.45 12.71
N ILE A 620 -12.44 28.50 13.99
CA ILE A 620 -13.71 27.93 14.49
C ILE A 620 -14.90 28.68 13.85
N PRO A 621 -15.83 28.00 13.13
CA PRO A 621 -17.05 28.62 12.64
C PRO A 621 -17.97 29.11 13.77
N GLU A 622 -18.64 30.25 13.56
CA GLU A 622 -19.62 30.78 14.53
C GLU A 622 -20.69 29.74 14.89
N GLY A 623 -20.95 29.58 16.20
CA GLY A 623 -21.88 28.57 16.71
C GLY A 623 -21.30 27.16 16.86
N THR A 624 -19.99 26.98 16.67
CA THR A 624 -19.28 25.74 17.01
C THR A 624 -18.19 25.96 18.07
N GLN A 625 -17.71 24.89 18.67
CA GLN A 625 -16.60 24.88 19.65
C GLN A 625 -15.69 23.68 19.35
N LEU A 626 -14.41 23.72 19.74
CA LEU A 626 -13.53 22.55 19.63
C LEU A 626 -14.07 21.40 20.49
N ALA A 627 -14.04 20.17 19.94
CA ALA A 627 -14.27 18.96 20.72
C ALA A 627 -13.17 18.77 21.77
N GLN A 628 -13.39 17.91 22.77
CA GLN A 628 -12.38 17.63 23.81
C GLN A 628 -11.18 16.78 23.31
N SER A 629 -11.11 16.49 22.00
CA SER A 629 -10.00 15.80 21.36
C SER A 629 -8.82 16.73 21.08
N GLU A 630 -7.60 16.23 21.27
CA GLU A 630 -6.40 16.97 20.87
C GLU A 630 -6.38 17.19 19.34
N PRO A 631 -5.93 18.36 18.84
CA PRO A 631 -5.80 18.60 17.40
C PRO A 631 -4.74 17.68 16.80
N GLN A 632 -5.04 17.15 15.61
CA GLN A 632 -4.07 16.42 14.81
C GLN A 632 -3.17 17.40 14.06
N VAL A 633 -1.87 17.06 14.01
CA VAL A 633 -0.83 17.87 13.37
C VAL A 633 0.01 16.95 12.50
N LEU A 634 -0.13 17.07 11.19
CA LEU A 634 0.75 16.44 10.21
C LEU A 634 1.84 17.44 9.82
N THR A 635 3.08 16.96 9.75
CA THR A 635 4.30 17.77 9.57
C THR A 635 4.98 17.40 8.25
N GLN A 636 4.99 18.29 7.28
CA GLN A 636 5.70 18.12 6.00
C GLN A 636 6.77 19.21 5.84
N PHE A 637 7.94 18.83 5.34
CA PHE A 637 9.00 19.80 5.03
C PHE A 637 8.88 20.21 3.57
N ALA A 638 8.91 21.51 3.32
CA ALA A 638 9.04 22.02 1.95
C ALA A 638 10.39 21.56 1.36
N GLU A 639 10.43 21.22 0.07
CA GLU A 639 11.68 20.81 -0.59
C GLU A 639 12.75 21.91 -0.52
N ALA A 640 14.02 21.52 -0.56
CA ALA A 640 15.15 22.31 -0.09
C ALA A 640 15.46 23.57 -0.94
N SER A 641 14.70 24.64 -0.69
CA SER A 641 15.03 25.99 -1.13
C SER A 641 16.39 26.41 -0.54
N THR A 642 17.28 26.93 -1.40
CA THR A 642 18.73 26.97 -1.15
C THR A 642 19.19 28.13 -0.26
N SER A 643 18.39 28.53 0.73
CA SER A 643 18.70 29.67 1.61
C SER A 643 18.03 29.61 2.99
N ALA A 644 18.76 29.08 3.98
CA ALA A 644 18.75 29.40 5.42
C ALA A 644 17.44 29.42 6.25
N GLN A 645 16.26 29.30 5.65
CA GLN A 645 14.96 29.28 6.32
C GLN A 645 14.18 28.05 5.81
N THR A 646 14.34 26.92 6.49
CA THR A 646 13.51 25.74 6.25
C THR A 646 12.07 26.09 6.64
N GLN A 647 11.14 25.97 5.69
CA GLN A 647 9.71 26.09 5.97
C GLN A 647 9.16 24.72 6.34
N LEU A 648 8.41 24.68 7.44
CA LEU A 648 7.65 23.53 7.89
C LEU A 648 6.18 23.79 7.56
N GLU A 649 5.63 22.95 6.69
CA GLU A 649 4.21 22.96 6.38
C GLU A 649 3.49 22.08 7.40
N LEU A 650 2.54 22.66 8.13
CA LEU A 650 1.68 21.94 9.05
C LEU A 650 0.27 21.89 8.46
N ASN A 651 -0.21 20.68 8.17
CA ASN A 651 -1.63 20.44 8.02
C ASN A 651 -2.18 20.18 9.43
N VAL A 652 -2.99 21.12 9.93
CA VAL A 652 -3.61 21.01 11.26
C VAL A 652 -5.10 20.76 11.13
N SER A 653 -5.62 19.79 11.86
CA SER A 653 -7.04 19.45 11.85
C SER A 653 -7.60 19.15 13.23
N ALA A 654 -8.88 19.46 13.43
CA ALA A 654 -9.61 19.16 14.66
C ALA A 654 -11.10 18.96 14.39
N GLN A 655 -11.76 18.24 15.27
CA GLN A 655 -13.22 18.22 15.28
C GLN A 655 -13.76 19.43 16.04
N VAL A 656 -14.75 20.10 15.46
CA VAL A 656 -15.62 21.04 16.16
C VAL A 656 -17.01 20.46 16.32
N VAL A 657 -17.62 20.71 17.48
CA VAL A 657 -18.99 20.35 17.84
C VAL A 657 -19.89 21.57 17.79
N SER A 658 -21.11 21.39 17.30
CA SER A 658 -22.10 22.47 17.21
C SER A 658 -22.69 22.81 18.58
N GLN A 659 -22.71 24.09 18.93
CA GLN A 659 -23.26 24.57 20.22
C GLN A 659 -24.78 24.64 20.16
N ILE A 660 -25.46 23.71 20.86
CA ILE A 660 -26.92 23.63 20.89
C ILE A 660 -27.52 24.55 21.97
N ASP A 661 -28.40 25.47 21.57
CA ASP A 661 -29.33 26.13 22.51
C ASP A 661 -30.48 25.18 22.87
N VAL A 662 -30.32 24.52 24.03
CA VAL A 662 -31.31 23.59 24.60
C VAL A 662 -32.68 24.25 24.83
N ALA A 663 -32.75 25.55 25.12
CA ALA A 663 -34.02 26.25 25.32
C ALA A 663 -34.73 26.49 23.98
N ALA A 664 -34.02 26.96 22.96
CA ALA A 664 -34.56 27.13 21.61
C ALA A 664 -35.04 25.80 21.01
N VAL A 665 -34.27 24.71 21.17
CA VAL A 665 -34.68 23.37 20.73
C VAL A 665 -35.89 22.87 21.54
N THR A 666 -35.92 23.08 22.86
CA THR A 666 -37.11 22.71 23.68
C THR A 666 -38.39 23.37 23.17
N GLU A 667 -38.36 24.66 22.84
CA GLU A 667 -39.52 25.39 22.32
C GLU A 667 -40.05 24.81 20.99
N GLN A 668 -39.15 24.40 20.09
CA GLN A 668 -39.49 23.84 18.78
C GLN A 668 -40.05 22.40 18.84
N LEU A 669 -39.67 21.63 19.87
CA LEU A 669 -40.04 20.21 20.02
C LEU A 669 -41.42 19.95 20.64
N ARG A 670 -41.98 20.91 21.39
CA ARG A 670 -43.29 20.74 22.05
C ARG A 670 -44.39 20.39 21.06
N GLY A 671 -45.27 19.46 21.44
CA GLY A 671 -46.46 19.08 20.68
C GLY A 671 -46.19 18.29 19.38
N ARG A 672 -44.93 18.24 18.90
CA ARG A 672 -44.57 17.50 17.68
C ARG A 672 -44.73 15.99 17.88
N PRO A 673 -45.10 15.23 16.83
CA PRO A 673 -45.07 13.76 16.86
C PRO A 673 -43.64 13.25 17.07
N VAL A 674 -43.46 12.26 17.96
CA VAL A 674 -42.16 11.68 18.30
C VAL A 674 -41.46 11.11 17.06
N LEU A 675 -42.21 10.42 16.20
CA LEU A 675 -41.71 9.89 14.92
C LEU A 675 -41.18 10.99 14.00
N SER A 676 -41.92 12.09 13.86
CA SER A 676 -41.50 13.24 13.06
C SER A 676 -40.23 13.88 13.64
N VAL A 677 -40.07 13.97 14.96
CA VAL A 677 -38.84 14.50 15.57
C VAL A 677 -37.64 13.59 15.33
N SER A 678 -37.80 12.26 15.42
CA SER A 678 -36.72 11.33 15.07
C SER A 678 -36.33 11.34 13.59
N GLN A 679 -37.20 11.81 12.70
CA GLN A 679 -36.94 11.92 11.26
C GLN A 679 -36.40 13.33 10.87
N SER A 680 -36.88 14.37 11.55
CA SER A 680 -36.48 15.78 11.40
C SER A 680 -35.42 16.23 12.41
N ALA A 681 -34.61 15.32 12.96
CA ALA A 681 -33.54 15.69 13.89
C ALA A 681 -32.50 16.62 13.23
N VAL A 682 -32.29 16.46 11.91
CA VAL A 682 -31.40 17.27 11.06
C VAL A 682 -31.96 18.70 10.82
N ASP A 683 -33.27 18.92 11.02
CA ASP A 683 -33.90 20.24 10.87
C ASP A 683 -33.67 21.15 12.11
N LEU A 684 -33.04 20.63 13.18
CA LEU A 684 -32.77 21.36 14.42
C LEU A 684 -31.34 21.96 14.37
N PRO A 685 -31.16 23.27 14.68
CA PRO A 685 -29.85 23.90 14.65
C PRO A 685 -28.80 23.20 15.52
N GLY A 686 -27.72 22.74 14.89
CA GLY A 686 -26.59 22.09 15.56
C GLY A 686 -26.81 20.64 16.02
N VAL A 687 -27.93 20.01 15.68
CA VAL A 687 -28.24 18.63 16.08
C VAL A 687 -28.04 17.66 14.90
N GLN A 688 -27.41 16.51 15.15
CA GLN A 688 -27.20 15.44 14.17
C GLN A 688 -28.20 14.29 14.33
N SER A 689 -28.54 13.93 15.58
CA SER A 689 -29.60 12.96 15.86
C SER A 689 -30.26 13.22 17.22
N THR A 690 -31.35 12.51 17.51
CA THR A 690 -32.13 12.74 18.75
C THR A 690 -32.71 11.43 19.27
N VAL A 691 -32.30 11.03 20.47
CA VAL A 691 -32.78 9.79 21.13
C VAL A 691 -33.88 10.16 22.13
N ILE A 692 -35.11 9.70 21.86
CA ILE A 692 -36.30 10.01 22.66
C ILE A 692 -36.71 8.79 23.49
N ARG A 693 -36.81 8.96 24.81
CA ARG A 693 -37.22 7.92 25.76
C ARG A 693 -38.42 8.40 26.59
N TRP A 694 -39.39 7.52 26.81
CA TRP A 694 -40.54 7.80 27.67
C TRP A 694 -40.35 7.17 29.05
N LEU A 695 -40.69 7.92 30.10
CA LEU A 695 -40.65 7.47 31.50
C LEU A 695 -42.07 7.52 32.08
N PRO A 696 -42.70 6.36 32.38
CA PRO A 696 -42.27 4.99 32.07
C PRO A 696 -42.45 4.63 30.58
N ALA A 697 -41.65 3.68 30.07
CA ALA A 697 -41.57 3.34 28.64
C ALA A 697 -42.92 3.02 27.97
N VAL A 698 -43.85 2.39 28.70
CA VAL A 698 -45.20 2.06 28.22
C VAL A 698 -46.05 3.29 27.84
N ALA A 699 -45.68 4.50 28.27
CA ALA A 699 -46.38 5.72 27.87
C ALA A 699 -46.24 6.02 26.36
N SER A 700 -45.17 5.55 25.72
CA SER A 700 -44.95 5.69 24.26
C SER A 700 -46.06 5.08 23.41
N TRP A 701 -46.75 4.04 23.90
CA TRP A 701 -47.90 3.42 23.20
C TRP A 701 -49.20 4.23 23.31
N PHE A 702 -49.25 5.24 24.20
CA PHE A 702 -50.45 6.05 24.46
C PHE A 702 -50.25 7.53 24.09
N ASN A 703 -49.00 8.02 24.06
CA ASN A 703 -48.64 9.38 23.67
C ASN A 703 -47.75 9.37 22.40
N PRO A 704 -48.30 9.63 21.21
CA PRO A 704 -47.50 9.74 19.98
C PRO A 704 -46.74 11.08 19.85
N ASN A 705 -47.04 12.08 20.70
CA ASN A 705 -46.50 13.44 20.62
C ASN A 705 -45.74 13.84 21.91
N ILE A 706 -44.76 14.72 21.77
CA ILE A 706 -44.01 15.31 22.88
C ILE A 706 -44.92 16.23 23.71
N PRO A 707 -44.93 16.17 25.06
CA PRO A 707 -45.82 16.98 25.91
C PRO A 707 -45.62 18.50 25.74
N ASP A 708 -46.72 19.25 25.70
CA ASP A 708 -46.67 20.73 25.60
C ASP A 708 -46.09 21.42 26.86
N LYS A 709 -46.05 20.70 27.99
CA LYS A 709 -45.54 21.23 29.26
C LYS A 709 -44.06 20.94 29.39
N THR A 710 -43.24 21.99 29.36
CA THR A 710 -41.78 21.94 29.53
C THR A 710 -41.35 21.15 30.78
N GLY A 711 -42.06 21.25 31.90
CA GLY A 711 -41.83 20.44 33.11
C GLY A 711 -42.07 18.92 32.97
N ARG A 712 -42.44 18.42 31.77
CA ARG A 712 -42.47 17.00 31.40
C ARG A 712 -41.48 16.65 30.28
N ILE A 713 -40.64 17.58 29.85
CA ILE A 713 -39.54 17.35 28.91
C ILE A 713 -38.23 17.49 29.71
N ARG A 714 -37.33 16.52 29.56
CA ARG A 714 -35.94 16.62 29.97
C ARG A 714 -35.10 16.57 28.71
N ILE A 715 -34.32 17.61 28.46
CA ILE A 715 -33.36 17.64 27.36
C ILE A 715 -31.95 17.75 27.94
N TYR A 716 -31.04 16.94 27.42
CA TYR A 716 -29.61 17.09 27.62
C TYR A 716 -28.90 16.91 26.28
N VAL A 717 -27.73 17.54 26.13
CA VAL A 717 -26.79 17.21 25.05
C VAL A 717 -26.04 15.96 25.48
N SER A 718 -25.87 15.00 24.58
CA SER A 718 -25.00 13.85 24.82
C SER A 718 -23.56 14.28 24.57
N GLU A 719 -22.67 14.01 25.52
CA GLU A 719 -21.23 14.00 25.30
C GLU A 719 -20.85 12.54 25.00
N GLU A 720 -20.34 12.28 23.79
CA GLU A 720 -19.68 11.03 23.35
C GLU A 720 -18.26 11.36 22.88
#